data_AF-A0AAD8YBS6-F1
#
_entry.id   AF-A0AAD8YBS6-F1
#
_cell.length_a   1.000
_cell.length_b   1.000
_cell.length_c   1.000
_cell.angle_alpha   90.00
_cell.angle_beta   90.00
_cell.angle_gamma   90.00
#
_symmetry.space_group_name_H-M   'P 1'
#
loop_
_entity.id
_entity.type
_entity.pdbx_description
1 polymer ?
#
loop_
_entity_poly.entity_id
_entity_poly.type
_entity_poly.pdbx_seq_one_letter_code
_entity_poly.pdbx_strand_id
1 'polypeptide(L)'
;MQIVETETTSLLRDDSHLRKKEERRCTRCLRAAALVGAIIIIIATVTIFRGNGSRIQLPSKTTTQAFPSDFIWGAATSSYQIEGGATDGGRGPSIWDTFCQESKENCNGDLGDITDDHYHHWREDVQLMKSLGLKAYRFSISWSRVLPTGMVNFKIGDDGTDIEGVNYEGVEFYSKLINELLEANIIPFVTLYHWDLPQCLQDKYGGWEDRAIINDFAAYARICFHFFGDRVKHWITINEGWTVAIHGYEEASNAPGLLGLDVGGTGDPYLVGHHLLLAHAAAVKVFRQEGYTNDGKSVIGISNSGDFRFPLHAESLDDQEAASRAIEFQLGWMTDPIFLGDYPKSMRRILGDRLPTFSSDEIKLIMGSADFLGLNHYSSALASTPSQPPTWGGYWADQFVTFSNDPSWKNTAMGWNIAPQGAKGILLWISKRYNNPNVYVTENGVACHETNFEQSIHDSERIDYLEGYIKGFGEAMAEGVNLKGYFAWSLFDNFEWQYGLSKRFGIVYVNYTSLERTPKDSALWYQTIIDSNVRKGTKSPLAAGCRFFAEDDSPVDGAFLFPPDAAAGGVDGFSPATIALLLSSDFADDACAAAPAASSFLPSFSSSAASSSDRLLEATMEATGIASSSSTSSSSFSVSSSSVGKS
;
A
#
# COMPACT_ATOMS: atom_id res chain seq x y z
N MET A 1 -10.15 -11.87 102.22
CA MET A 1 -10.57 -10.69 101.42
C MET A 1 -10.46 -11.07 99.94
N GLN A 2 -11.34 -11.97 99.50
CA GLN A 2 -11.36 -12.59 98.16
C GLN A 2 -12.81 -13.01 97.84
N ILE A 3 -13.75 -12.07 97.65
CA ILE A 3 -15.02 -12.27 96.89
C ILE A 3 -15.55 -10.89 96.41
N VAL A 4 -14.75 -10.08 95.69
CA VAL A 4 -15.26 -8.86 94.99
C VAL A 4 -14.50 -8.53 93.69
N GLU A 5 -13.79 -9.48 93.07
CA GLU A 5 -13.04 -9.24 91.81
C GLU A 5 -13.43 -10.16 90.64
N THR A 6 -14.39 -11.08 90.84
CA THR A 6 -14.76 -12.11 89.87
C THR A 6 -16.10 -11.90 89.16
N GLU A 7 -16.91 -10.89 89.52
CA GLU A 7 -18.22 -10.64 88.88
C GLU A 7 -18.24 -9.43 87.94
N THR A 8 -17.32 -8.48 88.07
CA THR A 8 -17.23 -7.31 87.16
C THR A 8 -16.47 -7.58 85.86
N THR A 9 -15.63 -8.62 85.82
CA THR A 9 -14.83 -8.99 84.62
C THR A 9 -15.52 -9.97 83.67
N SER A 10 -16.56 -10.68 84.09
CA SER A 10 -17.40 -11.51 83.22
C SER A 10 -18.40 -10.68 82.42
N LEU A 11 -19.16 -9.81 83.10
CA LEU A 11 -20.18 -8.93 82.50
C LEU A 11 -19.60 -8.01 81.42
N LEU A 12 -18.39 -7.47 81.61
CA LEU A 12 -17.72 -6.62 80.62
C LEU A 12 -17.16 -7.40 79.41
N ARG A 13 -16.88 -8.70 79.54
CA ARG A 13 -16.40 -9.53 78.42
C ARG A 13 -17.53 -9.95 77.49
N ASP A 14 -18.67 -10.41 78.03
CA ASP A 14 -19.82 -10.82 77.21
C ASP A 14 -20.42 -9.66 76.42
N ASP A 15 -20.58 -8.49 77.05
CA ASP A 15 -21.09 -7.28 76.39
C ASP A 15 -20.16 -6.84 75.23
N SER A 16 -18.84 -6.92 75.40
CA SER A 16 -17.88 -6.64 74.32
C SER A 16 -17.95 -7.64 73.15
N HIS A 17 -18.32 -8.89 73.42
CA HIS A 17 -18.46 -9.93 72.40
C HIS A 17 -19.81 -9.85 71.67
N LEU A 18 -20.88 -9.48 72.38
CA LEU A 18 -22.19 -9.21 71.80
C LEU A 18 -22.14 -7.98 70.89
N ARG A 19 -21.62 -6.84 71.36
CA ARG A 19 -21.47 -5.62 70.54
C ARG A 19 -20.66 -5.87 69.27
N LYS A 20 -19.51 -6.56 69.34
CA LYS A 20 -18.71 -6.91 68.15
C LYS A 20 -19.42 -7.88 67.19
N LYS A 21 -20.34 -8.72 67.70
CA LYS A 21 -21.14 -9.65 66.88
C LYS A 21 -22.30 -8.91 66.20
N GLU A 22 -22.91 -7.95 66.88
CA GLU A 22 -23.95 -7.07 66.32
C GLU A 22 -23.38 -6.06 65.32
N GLU A 23 -22.25 -5.42 65.62
CA GLU A 23 -21.53 -4.57 64.66
C GLU A 23 -21.24 -5.34 63.37
N ARG A 24 -20.63 -6.53 63.45
CA ARG A 24 -20.33 -7.37 62.26
C ARG A 24 -21.59 -7.81 61.51
N ARG A 25 -22.72 -8.01 62.21
CA ARG A 25 -24.01 -8.33 61.59
C ARG A 25 -24.58 -7.10 60.89
N CYS A 26 -24.47 -5.92 61.51
CA CYS A 26 -24.86 -4.64 60.94
C CYS A 26 -23.99 -4.26 59.72
N THR A 27 -22.66 -4.42 59.77
CA THR A 27 -21.78 -4.19 58.60
C THR A 27 -22.07 -5.17 57.47
N ARG A 28 -22.45 -6.42 57.76
CA ARG A 28 -22.89 -7.39 56.74
C ARG A 28 -24.24 -7.00 56.14
N CYS A 29 -25.21 -6.54 56.94
CA CYS A 29 -26.48 -6.02 56.43
C CYS A 29 -26.30 -4.75 55.61
N LEU A 30 -25.45 -3.80 56.03
CA LEU A 30 -25.11 -2.59 55.27
C LEU A 30 -24.36 -2.92 53.98
N ARG A 31 -23.42 -3.86 53.97
CA ARG A 31 -22.75 -4.32 52.75
C ARG A 31 -23.69 -5.08 51.81
N ALA A 32 -24.61 -5.89 52.34
CA ALA A 32 -25.63 -6.56 51.54
C ALA A 32 -26.64 -5.55 50.97
N ALA A 33 -27.08 -4.57 51.75
CA ALA A 33 -27.96 -3.50 51.29
C ALA A 33 -27.28 -2.57 50.26
N ALA A 34 -25.98 -2.29 50.42
CA ALA A 34 -25.19 -1.55 49.44
C ALA A 34 -24.96 -2.36 48.16
N LEU A 35 -24.75 -3.69 48.25
CA LEU A 35 -24.61 -4.56 47.09
C LEU A 35 -25.94 -4.72 46.34
N VAL A 36 -27.06 -4.91 47.06
CA VAL A 36 -28.41 -4.93 46.48
C VAL A 36 -28.78 -3.57 45.91
N GLY A 37 -28.40 -2.47 46.57
CA GLY A 37 -28.56 -1.11 46.05
C GLY A 37 -27.75 -0.88 44.77
N ALA A 38 -26.49 -1.33 44.72
CA ALA A 38 -25.66 -1.28 43.52
C ALA A 38 -26.23 -2.16 42.39
N ILE A 39 -26.72 -3.36 42.69
CA ILE A 39 -27.38 -4.24 41.71
C ILE A 39 -28.68 -3.62 41.21
N ILE A 40 -29.49 -2.98 42.07
CA ILE A 40 -30.71 -2.26 41.65
C ILE A 40 -30.34 -1.03 40.82
N ILE A 41 -29.29 -0.29 41.16
CA ILE A 41 -28.80 0.84 40.35
C ILE A 41 -28.27 0.36 39.00
N ILE A 42 -27.54 -0.76 38.93
CA ILE A 42 -27.06 -1.38 37.69
C ILE A 42 -28.23 -1.89 36.85
N ILE A 43 -29.22 -2.57 37.45
CA ILE A 43 -30.43 -3.01 36.74
C ILE A 43 -31.25 -1.80 36.27
N ALA A 44 -31.35 -0.74 37.06
CA ALA A 44 -32.03 0.50 36.68
C ALA A 44 -31.28 1.24 35.56
N THR A 45 -29.95 1.32 35.60
CA THR A 45 -29.17 1.89 34.47
C THR A 45 -29.30 1.02 33.24
N VAL A 46 -29.15 -0.31 33.34
CA VAL A 46 -29.38 -1.23 32.20
C VAL A 46 -30.81 -1.14 31.67
N THR A 47 -31.82 -0.87 32.51
CA THR A 47 -33.21 -0.70 32.08
C THR A 47 -33.47 0.69 31.48
N ILE A 48 -32.79 1.74 31.97
CA ILE A 48 -32.84 3.10 31.38
C ILE A 48 -32.07 3.15 30.06
N PHE A 49 -30.92 2.47 29.94
CA PHE A 49 -30.19 2.31 28.67
C PHE A 49 -30.90 1.35 27.69
N ARG A 50 -31.70 0.38 28.17
CA ARG A 50 -32.62 -0.40 27.32
C ARG A 50 -33.92 0.34 26.97
N GLY A 51 -34.33 1.33 27.77
CA GLY A 51 -35.58 2.08 27.61
C GLY A 51 -35.45 3.40 26.86
N ASN A 52 -34.28 4.05 26.94
CA ASN A 52 -33.90 5.26 26.20
C ASN A 52 -32.73 4.98 25.25
N GLY A 53 -32.73 3.77 24.66
CA GLY A 53 -32.09 3.58 23.38
C GLY A 53 -32.82 4.43 22.34
N SER A 54 -32.43 5.71 22.22
CA SER A 54 -32.58 6.42 20.95
C SER A 54 -31.91 5.53 19.92
N ARG A 55 -32.70 4.80 19.15
CA ARG A 55 -32.23 4.20 17.91
C ARG A 55 -31.61 5.35 17.14
N ILE A 56 -30.28 5.36 17.03
CA ILE A 56 -29.61 6.07 15.96
C ILE A 56 -30.23 5.45 14.72
N GLN A 57 -31.15 6.20 14.12
CA GLN A 57 -31.84 5.79 12.93
C GLN A 57 -30.87 6.05 11.79
N LEU A 58 -29.83 5.20 11.72
CA LEU A 58 -28.91 5.10 10.60
C LEU A 58 -29.75 5.23 9.34
N PRO A 59 -29.43 6.18 8.43
CA PRO A 59 -30.34 6.64 7.40
C PRO A 59 -30.82 5.45 6.57
N SER A 60 -32.05 5.00 6.85
CA SER A 60 -32.59 3.76 6.30
C SER A 60 -33.10 3.97 4.87
N LYS A 61 -32.17 4.37 3.99
CA LYS A 61 -32.33 4.53 2.54
C LYS A 61 -31.00 4.72 1.81
N THR A 62 -29.91 4.09 2.26
CA THR A 62 -28.74 3.90 1.39
C THR A 62 -29.20 3.08 0.18
N THR A 63 -29.35 3.77 -0.96
CA THR A 63 -29.75 3.14 -2.22
C THR A 63 -28.49 2.52 -2.83
N THR A 64 -27.89 1.56 -2.11
CA THR A 64 -26.78 0.76 -2.63
C THR A 64 -27.33 -0.08 -3.77
N GLN A 65 -27.08 0.43 -4.99
CA GLN A 65 -27.10 -0.38 -6.19
C GLN A 65 -26.34 -1.68 -5.88
N ALA A 66 -27.00 -2.81 -6.10
CA ALA A 66 -26.51 -4.06 -5.57
C ALA A 66 -25.21 -4.44 -6.29
N PHE A 67 -24.10 -4.43 -5.56
CA PHE A 67 -22.86 -5.02 -6.03
C PHE A 67 -23.08 -6.52 -6.28
N PRO A 68 -22.35 -7.13 -7.23
CA PRO A 68 -22.38 -8.57 -7.43
C PRO A 68 -22.08 -9.34 -6.14
N SER A 69 -22.62 -10.56 -6.03
CA SER A 69 -22.40 -11.41 -4.85
C SER A 69 -20.97 -11.90 -4.70
N ASP A 70 -20.23 -11.94 -5.81
CA ASP A 70 -18.82 -12.26 -5.96
C ASP A 70 -17.90 -11.02 -5.88
N PHE A 71 -18.47 -9.82 -5.67
CA PHE A 71 -17.68 -8.60 -5.51
C PHE A 71 -16.83 -8.64 -4.23
N ILE A 72 -15.53 -8.40 -4.37
CA ILE A 72 -14.56 -8.52 -3.29
C ILE A 72 -14.54 -7.22 -2.48
N TRP A 73 -14.79 -7.33 -1.17
CA TRP A 73 -14.66 -6.24 -0.20
C TRP A 73 -13.47 -6.50 0.72
N GLY A 74 -12.52 -5.58 0.75
CA GLY A 74 -11.32 -5.69 1.57
C GLY A 74 -10.85 -4.38 2.17
N ALA A 75 -9.67 -4.42 2.77
CA ALA A 75 -8.91 -3.25 3.22
C ALA A 75 -7.45 -3.43 2.81
N ALA A 76 -6.70 -2.32 2.73
CA ALA A 76 -5.33 -2.29 2.27
C ALA A 76 -4.36 -1.65 3.28
N THR A 77 -3.10 -2.09 3.21
CA THR A 77 -1.93 -1.61 3.96
C THR A 77 -0.66 -1.77 3.12
N SER A 78 0.49 -1.29 3.63
CA SER A 78 1.81 -1.58 3.08
C SER A 78 2.82 -1.88 4.18
N SER A 79 3.83 -2.67 3.82
CA SER A 79 4.91 -3.19 4.67
C SER A 79 5.55 -2.12 5.54
N TYR A 80 6.21 -1.13 4.92
CA TYR A 80 6.92 -0.09 5.67
C TYR A 80 6.00 0.77 6.55
N GLN A 81 4.70 0.87 6.19
CA GLN A 81 3.77 1.71 6.93
C GLN A 81 3.19 1.06 8.20
N ILE A 82 3.17 -0.28 8.29
CA ILE A 82 2.54 -1.01 9.41
C ILE A 82 3.47 -1.98 10.14
N GLU A 83 4.49 -2.54 9.48
CA GLU A 83 5.16 -3.73 10.03
C GLU A 83 5.94 -3.43 11.30
N GLY A 84 6.68 -2.33 11.35
CA GLY A 84 7.74 -2.17 12.34
C GLY A 84 8.76 -3.29 12.25
N GLY A 85 9.33 -3.68 13.39
CA GLY A 85 10.37 -4.70 13.46
C GLY A 85 11.51 -4.45 12.47
N ALA A 86 11.92 -3.17 12.32
CA ALA A 86 12.78 -2.74 11.22
C ALA A 86 14.18 -3.38 11.26
N THR A 87 14.65 -3.76 12.46
CA THR A 87 15.92 -4.46 12.71
C THR A 87 15.75 -5.94 13.07
N ASP A 88 14.51 -6.44 13.07
CA ASP A 88 14.19 -7.79 13.55
C ASP A 88 14.23 -8.83 12.43
N GLY A 89 14.53 -10.07 12.83
CA GLY A 89 14.52 -11.24 11.96
C GLY A 89 15.38 -11.09 10.71
N GLY A 90 16.53 -10.42 10.79
CA GLY A 90 17.48 -10.30 9.67
C GLY A 90 17.11 -9.32 8.56
N ARG A 91 16.07 -8.48 8.73
CA ARG A 91 15.69 -7.44 7.76
C ARG A 91 16.85 -6.48 7.44
N GLY A 92 17.04 -6.16 6.17
CA GLY A 92 17.91 -5.07 5.70
C GLY A 92 17.16 -3.73 5.62
N PRO A 93 17.86 -2.59 5.66
CA PRO A 93 17.23 -1.28 5.49
C PRO A 93 16.65 -1.10 4.08
N SER A 94 15.50 -0.42 3.99
CA SER A 94 14.95 0.13 2.76
C SER A 94 15.32 1.61 2.61
N ILE A 95 15.07 2.19 1.44
CA ILE A 95 15.27 3.62 1.19
C ILE A 95 14.48 4.53 2.13
N TRP A 96 13.36 4.05 2.68
CA TRP A 96 12.58 4.82 3.66
C TRP A 96 13.19 4.82 5.06
N ASP A 97 13.85 3.73 5.47
CA ASP A 97 14.58 3.67 6.74
C ASP A 97 15.70 4.72 6.73
N THR A 98 16.46 4.81 5.63
CA THR A 98 17.51 5.82 5.44
C THR A 98 16.93 7.23 5.33
N PHE A 99 15.95 7.45 4.45
CA PHE A 99 15.37 8.78 4.19
C PHE A 99 14.78 9.42 5.46
N CYS A 100 14.07 8.67 6.32
CA CYS A 100 13.54 9.22 7.57
C CYS A 100 14.62 9.47 8.63
N GLN A 101 15.77 8.80 8.57
CA GLN A 101 16.90 9.02 9.49
C GLN A 101 17.77 10.22 9.09
N GLU A 102 17.85 10.55 7.80
CA GLU A 102 18.67 11.66 7.29
C GLU A 102 18.23 13.04 7.80
N SER A 103 16.92 13.30 7.86
CA SER A 103 16.38 14.57 8.33
C SER A 103 15.03 14.41 9.01
N LYS A 104 14.82 15.18 10.08
CA LYS A 104 13.51 15.29 10.74
C LYS A 104 12.44 15.92 9.85
N GLU A 105 12.84 16.67 8.83
CA GLU A 105 11.89 17.29 7.90
C GLU A 105 11.30 16.25 6.92
N ASN A 106 12.01 15.16 6.66
CA ASN A 106 11.64 14.14 5.66
C ASN A 106 10.40 13.33 6.06
N CYS A 107 10.23 13.02 7.35
CA CYS A 107 9.13 12.17 7.86
C CYS A 107 8.48 12.77 9.12
N ASN A 108 8.38 14.10 9.21
CA ASN A 108 7.85 14.84 10.37
C ASN A 108 8.55 14.52 11.73
N GLY A 109 9.76 13.95 11.67
CA GLY A 109 10.57 13.53 12.82
C GLY A 109 10.22 12.15 13.39
N ASP A 110 9.27 11.44 12.78
CA ASP A 110 8.92 10.05 13.08
C ASP A 110 9.81 9.08 12.28
N LEU A 111 9.88 7.81 12.72
CA LEU A 111 10.61 6.72 12.07
C LEU A 111 9.71 5.51 11.83
N GLY A 112 10.04 4.71 10.81
CA GLY A 112 9.34 3.46 10.48
C GLY A 112 9.70 2.26 11.39
N ASP A 113 10.52 2.45 12.42
CA ASP A 113 11.09 1.38 13.24
C ASP A 113 10.02 0.49 13.92
N ILE A 114 8.89 1.09 14.30
CA ILE A 114 7.78 0.45 15.04
C ILE A 114 6.45 0.59 14.27
N THR A 115 6.07 1.79 13.85
CA THR A 115 4.76 2.09 13.21
C THR A 115 3.56 1.59 14.04
N ASP A 116 2.78 0.61 13.56
CA ASP A 116 1.77 -0.11 14.36
C ASP A 116 2.23 -1.48 14.86
N ASP A 117 3.45 -1.92 14.54
CA ASP A 117 4.08 -3.18 14.97
C ASP A 117 3.34 -4.45 14.51
N HIS A 118 2.74 -4.41 13.31
CA HIS A 118 2.08 -5.56 12.68
C HIS A 118 2.99 -6.80 12.59
N TYR A 119 4.32 -6.63 12.49
CA TYR A 119 5.27 -7.75 12.47
C TYR A 119 5.14 -8.65 13.70
N HIS A 120 4.82 -8.09 14.86
CA HIS A 120 4.56 -8.82 16.11
C HIS A 120 3.07 -9.09 16.35
N HIS A 121 2.18 -8.20 15.88
CA HIS A 121 0.73 -8.20 16.17
C HIS A 121 -0.18 -8.75 15.05
N TRP A 122 0.37 -9.35 14.01
CA TRP A 122 -0.41 -9.82 12.84
C TRP A 122 -1.52 -10.82 13.16
N ARG A 123 -1.42 -11.61 14.24
CA ARG A 123 -2.48 -12.57 14.63
C ARG A 123 -3.72 -11.84 15.11
N GLU A 124 -3.52 -10.91 16.03
CA GLU A 124 -4.56 -10.03 16.56
C GLU A 124 -5.23 -9.24 15.42
N ASP A 125 -4.42 -8.75 14.48
CA ASP A 125 -4.89 -8.00 13.32
C ASP A 125 -5.73 -8.87 12.36
N VAL A 126 -5.32 -10.10 12.04
CA VAL A 126 -6.13 -11.01 11.20
C VAL A 126 -7.44 -11.42 11.91
N GLN A 127 -7.41 -11.66 13.22
CA GLN A 127 -8.64 -11.91 13.98
C GLN A 127 -9.57 -10.68 14.00
N LEU A 128 -9.03 -9.45 14.02
CA LEU A 128 -9.81 -8.23 13.85
C LEU A 128 -10.42 -8.12 12.44
N MET A 129 -9.64 -8.34 11.37
CA MET A 129 -10.14 -8.38 9.99
C MET A 129 -11.31 -9.37 9.83
N LYS A 130 -11.17 -10.56 10.42
CA LYS A 130 -12.19 -11.61 10.47
C LYS A 130 -13.44 -11.15 11.22
N SER A 131 -13.27 -10.46 12.35
CA SER A 131 -14.38 -9.91 13.13
C SER A 131 -15.15 -8.81 12.40
N LEU A 132 -14.48 -8.01 11.56
CA LEU A 132 -15.07 -7.00 10.66
C LEU A 132 -15.68 -7.62 9.40
N GLY A 133 -15.46 -8.91 9.16
CA GLY A 133 -16.03 -9.67 8.07
C GLY A 133 -15.38 -9.43 6.70
N LEU A 134 -14.16 -8.88 6.64
CA LEU A 134 -13.44 -8.65 5.38
C LEU A 134 -13.35 -9.93 4.52
N LYS A 135 -13.34 -9.78 3.19
CA LYS A 135 -13.24 -10.89 2.23
C LYS A 135 -11.87 -10.97 1.58
N ALA A 136 -11.14 -9.87 1.54
CA ALA A 136 -9.74 -9.83 1.11
C ALA A 136 -8.94 -8.85 1.97
N TYR A 137 -7.64 -9.09 2.05
CA TYR A 137 -6.67 -8.17 2.63
C TYR A 137 -5.57 -7.93 1.61
N ARG A 138 -5.34 -6.66 1.28
CA ARG A 138 -4.24 -6.26 0.42
C ARG A 138 -3.09 -5.76 1.30
N PHE A 139 -1.94 -6.40 1.18
CA PHE A 139 -0.71 -6.00 1.87
C PHE A 139 0.47 -6.08 0.90
N SER A 140 1.63 -5.51 1.27
CA SER A 140 2.88 -5.72 0.54
C SER A 140 3.85 -6.62 1.28
N ILE A 141 4.70 -7.30 0.53
CA ILE A 141 5.89 -7.98 1.05
C ILE A 141 7.03 -6.96 1.04
N SER A 142 7.76 -6.84 2.15
CA SER A 142 8.93 -5.99 2.19
C SER A 142 10.11 -6.67 1.51
N TRP A 143 10.57 -6.06 0.41
CA TRP A 143 11.70 -6.59 -0.37
C TRP A 143 12.94 -6.70 0.54
N SER A 144 13.24 -5.67 1.35
CA SER A 144 14.40 -5.70 2.25
C SER A 144 14.24 -6.66 3.44
N ARG A 145 13.03 -7.13 3.75
CA ARG A 145 12.81 -8.20 4.73
C ARG A 145 13.04 -9.59 4.12
N VAL A 146 12.68 -9.82 2.86
CA VAL A 146 12.88 -11.13 2.18
C VAL A 146 14.28 -11.28 1.59
N LEU A 147 14.86 -10.21 1.05
CA LEU A 147 16.22 -10.12 0.52
C LEU A 147 16.92 -8.89 1.13
N PRO A 148 17.68 -9.05 2.24
CA PRO A 148 18.30 -7.92 2.95
C PRO A 148 19.27 -7.07 2.12
N THR A 149 19.86 -7.65 1.07
CA THR A 149 20.73 -6.93 0.11
C THR A 149 19.99 -6.50 -1.17
N GLY A 150 18.69 -6.82 -1.29
CA GLY A 150 17.87 -6.72 -2.50
C GLY A 150 18.19 -7.73 -3.59
N MET A 151 19.42 -8.21 -3.66
CA MET A 151 19.87 -9.24 -4.60
C MET A 151 19.63 -10.65 -4.05
N VAL A 152 19.48 -11.61 -4.95
CA VAL A 152 19.48 -13.05 -4.65
C VAL A 152 20.51 -13.75 -5.53
N ASN A 153 21.15 -14.78 -5.00
CA ASN A 153 22.02 -15.66 -5.78
C ASN A 153 21.46 -17.08 -5.74
N PHE A 154 21.07 -17.62 -6.89
CA PHE A 154 20.46 -18.95 -6.99
C PHE A 154 21.47 -20.11 -6.86
N LYS A 155 22.50 -19.94 -6.01
CA LYS A 155 23.24 -21.07 -5.47
C LYS A 155 22.35 -21.79 -4.47
N ILE A 156 22.05 -23.03 -4.81
CA ILE A 156 21.32 -23.94 -3.93
C ILE A 156 22.33 -24.57 -2.95
N GLY A 157 21.99 -24.61 -1.67
CA GLY A 157 22.80 -25.23 -0.62
C GLY A 157 23.02 -26.74 -0.81
N ASP A 158 23.91 -27.31 0.01
CA ASP A 158 24.34 -28.72 -0.09
C ASP A 158 23.20 -29.76 -0.02
N ASP A 159 22.03 -29.38 0.50
CA ASP A 159 20.84 -30.23 0.63
C ASP A 159 19.76 -30.01 -0.45
N GLY A 160 19.91 -29.02 -1.32
CA GLY A 160 18.93 -28.70 -2.36
C GLY A 160 17.87 -27.66 -1.99
N THR A 161 17.88 -27.08 -0.78
CA THR A 161 16.75 -26.28 -0.25
C THR A 161 17.06 -24.83 0.11
N ASP A 162 18.29 -24.48 0.47
CA ASP A 162 18.67 -23.09 0.79
C ASP A 162 19.12 -22.28 -0.44
N ILE A 163 18.64 -21.05 -0.57
CA ILE A 163 18.95 -20.08 -1.64
C ILE A 163 19.82 -18.97 -1.03
N GLU A 164 21.03 -18.77 -1.56
CA GLU A 164 21.95 -17.73 -1.06
C GLU A 164 21.35 -16.31 -1.19
N GLY A 165 21.24 -15.60 -0.06
CA GLY A 165 20.73 -14.23 0.03
C GLY A 165 19.27 -14.10 0.50
N VAL A 166 18.51 -15.21 0.56
CA VAL A 166 17.14 -15.22 1.12
C VAL A 166 17.20 -15.16 2.66
N ASN A 167 16.38 -14.28 3.23
CA ASN A 167 16.11 -14.25 4.66
C ASN A 167 14.87 -15.09 5.01
N TYR A 168 15.10 -16.28 5.53
CA TYR A 168 14.06 -17.24 5.85
C TYR A 168 13.13 -16.81 6.99
N GLU A 169 13.57 -15.98 7.94
CA GLU A 169 12.69 -15.45 8.99
C GLU A 169 11.67 -14.47 8.39
N GLY A 170 12.09 -13.63 7.44
CA GLY A 170 11.20 -12.79 6.65
C GLY A 170 10.20 -13.59 5.81
N VAL A 171 10.66 -14.66 5.15
CA VAL A 171 9.78 -15.58 4.41
C VAL A 171 8.77 -16.26 5.34
N GLU A 172 9.21 -16.70 6.53
CA GLU A 172 8.36 -17.38 7.50
C GLU A 172 7.26 -16.46 8.05
N PHE A 173 7.57 -15.18 8.30
CA PHE A 173 6.58 -14.15 8.69
C PHE A 173 5.43 -14.05 7.67
N TYR A 174 5.72 -13.79 6.40
CA TYR A 174 4.68 -13.69 5.37
C TYR A 174 3.95 -15.02 5.16
N SER A 175 4.65 -16.16 5.22
CA SER A 175 4.04 -17.48 5.12
C SER A 175 3.02 -17.75 6.23
N LYS A 176 3.34 -17.34 7.47
CA LYS A 176 2.43 -17.42 8.63
C LYS A 176 1.21 -16.51 8.48
N LEU A 177 1.42 -15.25 8.09
CA LEU A 177 0.35 -14.29 7.81
C LEU A 177 -0.61 -14.81 6.72
N ILE A 178 -0.07 -15.32 5.61
CA ILE A 178 -0.86 -15.89 4.50
C ILE A 178 -1.71 -17.08 4.95
N ASN A 179 -1.16 -17.97 5.79
CA ASN A 179 -1.91 -19.12 6.32
C ASN A 179 -3.08 -18.68 7.19
N GLU A 180 -2.84 -17.78 8.16
CA GLU A 180 -3.89 -17.29 9.07
C GLU A 180 -4.99 -16.52 8.33
N LEU A 181 -4.64 -15.73 7.30
CA LEU A 181 -5.62 -15.08 6.42
C LEU A 181 -6.52 -16.11 5.74
N LEU A 182 -5.96 -17.18 5.17
CA LEU A 182 -6.72 -18.24 4.52
C LEU A 182 -7.57 -19.04 5.52
N GLU A 183 -7.06 -19.35 6.71
CA GLU A 183 -7.84 -19.95 7.81
C GLU A 183 -8.97 -19.03 8.32
N ALA A 184 -8.78 -17.71 8.23
CA ALA A 184 -9.81 -16.70 8.48
C ALA A 184 -10.82 -16.56 7.31
N ASN A 185 -10.61 -17.23 6.17
CA ASN A 185 -11.37 -17.07 4.92
C ASN A 185 -11.24 -15.67 4.30
N ILE A 186 -10.06 -15.06 4.42
CA ILE A 186 -9.68 -13.77 3.85
C ILE A 186 -8.71 -14.03 2.70
N ILE A 187 -9.03 -13.55 1.51
CA ILE A 187 -8.20 -13.74 0.31
C ILE A 187 -6.99 -12.79 0.36
N PRO A 188 -5.74 -13.30 0.31
CA PRO A 188 -4.57 -12.44 0.22
C PRO A 188 -4.43 -11.82 -1.18
N PHE A 189 -4.29 -10.49 -1.22
CA PHE A 189 -3.87 -9.72 -2.39
C PHE A 189 -2.47 -9.16 -2.10
N VAL A 190 -1.45 -9.73 -2.74
CA VAL A 190 -0.05 -9.42 -2.40
C VAL A 190 0.52 -8.41 -3.38
N THR A 191 1.03 -7.30 -2.85
CA THR A 191 1.81 -6.31 -3.58
C THR A 191 3.30 -6.62 -3.41
N LEU A 192 4.04 -6.82 -4.51
CA LEU A 192 5.47 -7.16 -4.45
C LEU A 192 6.33 -5.95 -4.06
N TYR A 193 6.04 -4.78 -4.62
CA TYR A 193 6.77 -3.54 -4.35
C TYR A 193 5.83 -2.41 -3.93
N HIS A 194 6.02 -1.89 -2.72
CA HIS A 194 5.31 -0.71 -2.22
C HIS A 194 6.33 0.30 -1.66
N TRP A 195 7.16 0.80 -2.58
CA TRP A 195 8.11 1.91 -2.40
C TRP A 195 9.32 1.60 -1.49
N ASP A 196 9.33 0.46 -0.81
CA ASP A 196 10.35 0.01 0.14
C ASP A 196 11.54 -0.70 -0.52
N LEU A 197 12.19 -0.01 -1.47
CA LEU A 197 13.38 -0.51 -2.17
C LEU A 197 14.50 -0.78 -1.16
N PRO A 198 15.20 -1.93 -1.20
CA PRO A 198 16.36 -2.19 -0.33
C PRO A 198 17.45 -1.13 -0.57
N GLN A 199 17.91 -0.47 0.50
CA GLN A 199 18.89 0.62 0.41
C GLN A 199 20.18 0.18 -0.30
N CYS A 200 20.57 -1.10 -0.15
CA CYS A 200 21.73 -1.66 -0.83
C CYS A 200 21.67 -1.53 -2.37
N LEU A 201 20.48 -1.57 -2.99
CA LEU A 201 20.33 -1.35 -4.44
C LEU A 201 20.43 0.14 -4.80
N GLN A 202 19.92 1.02 -3.94
CA GLN A 202 20.09 2.47 -4.07
C GLN A 202 21.58 2.86 -3.99
N ASP A 203 22.30 2.36 -2.99
CA ASP A 203 23.74 2.61 -2.79
C ASP A 203 24.62 2.03 -3.91
N LYS A 204 24.26 0.85 -4.43
CA LYS A 204 25.08 0.11 -5.40
C LYS A 204 25.07 0.74 -6.79
N TYR A 205 23.92 1.23 -7.25
CA TYR A 205 23.77 1.73 -8.63
C TYR A 205 22.70 2.83 -8.81
N GLY A 206 22.09 3.36 -7.74
CA GLY A 206 21.05 4.40 -7.84
C GLY A 206 19.61 3.88 -7.93
N GLY A 207 19.37 2.60 -7.60
CA GLY A 207 18.02 2.07 -7.49
C GLY A 207 17.26 2.09 -8.82
N TRP A 208 16.15 2.82 -8.90
CA TRP A 208 15.30 2.82 -10.09
C TRP A 208 15.89 3.60 -11.29
N GLU A 209 16.98 4.35 -11.09
CA GLU A 209 17.65 5.06 -12.20
C GLU A 209 18.53 4.13 -13.06
N ASP A 210 18.96 2.98 -12.55
CA ASP A 210 19.75 2.00 -13.31
C ASP A 210 18.88 0.83 -13.82
N ARG A 211 19.12 0.42 -15.06
CA ARG A 211 18.39 -0.65 -15.75
C ARG A 211 18.58 -2.03 -15.10
N ALA A 212 19.62 -2.23 -14.29
CA ALA A 212 19.87 -3.46 -13.53
C ALA A 212 18.71 -3.83 -12.58
N ILE A 213 17.98 -2.83 -12.07
CA ILE A 213 16.86 -3.02 -11.14
C ILE A 213 15.76 -3.94 -11.70
N ILE A 214 15.60 -3.99 -13.03
CA ILE A 214 14.61 -4.83 -13.70
C ILE A 214 14.89 -6.32 -13.43
N ASN A 215 16.16 -6.72 -13.44
CA ASN A 215 16.58 -8.09 -13.20
C ASN A 215 16.51 -8.44 -11.71
N ASP A 216 16.99 -7.55 -10.83
CA ASP A 216 16.94 -7.77 -9.38
C ASP A 216 15.48 -7.84 -8.88
N PHE A 217 14.58 -6.98 -9.40
CA PHE A 217 13.15 -7.05 -9.09
C PHE A 217 12.48 -8.32 -9.64
N ALA A 218 12.82 -8.76 -10.86
CA ALA A 218 12.29 -10.00 -11.42
C ALA A 218 12.75 -11.24 -10.63
N ALA A 219 14.00 -11.23 -10.13
CA ALA A 219 14.54 -12.28 -9.28
C ALA A 219 13.88 -12.30 -7.88
N TYR A 220 13.64 -11.13 -7.29
CA TYR A 220 12.83 -10.99 -6.07
C TYR A 220 11.39 -11.48 -6.27
N ALA A 221 10.73 -11.09 -7.36
CA ALA A 221 9.38 -11.56 -7.70
C ALA A 221 9.33 -13.09 -7.80
N ARG A 222 10.34 -13.72 -8.45
CA ARG A 222 10.50 -15.18 -8.51
C ARG A 222 10.54 -15.82 -7.12
N ILE A 223 11.30 -15.25 -6.19
CA ILE A 223 11.38 -15.73 -4.80
C ILE A 223 10.00 -15.67 -4.12
N CYS A 224 9.28 -14.56 -4.26
CA CYS A 224 7.92 -14.44 -3.72
C CYS A 224 6.93 -15.44 -4.35
N PHE A 225 6.97 -15.64 -5.67
CA PHE A 225 6.11 -16.63 -6.33
C PHE A 225 6.44 -18.06 -5.89
N HIS A 226 7.72 -18.39 -5.70
CA HIS A 226 8.16 -19.71 -5.23
C HIS A 226 7.61 -20.02 -3.83
N PHE A 227 7.81 -19.12 -2.86
CA PHE A 227 7.44 -19.39 -1.46
C PHE A 227 5.95 -19.21 -1.17
N PHE A 228 5.21 -18.43 -1.96
CA PHE A 228 3.83 -18.04 -1.64
C PHE A 228 2.80 -18.29 -2.76
N GLY A 229 3.22 -18.58 -4.00
CA GLY A 229 2.32 -18.75 -5.15
C GLY A 229 1.44 -20.00 -5.10
N ASP A 230 1.76 -20.95 -4.23
CA ASP A 230 0.91 -22.10 -3.89
C ASP A 230 -0.44 -21.62 -3.31
N ARG A 231 -0.40 -20.60 -2.44
CA ARG A 231 -1.52 -20.05 -1.66
C ARG A 231 -2.05 -18.72 -2.20
N VAL A 232 -1.17 -17.81 -2.63
CA VAL A 232 -1.52 -16.46 -3.11
C VAL A 232 -1.93 -16.48 -4.57
N LYS A 233 -3.13 -15.97 -4.86
CA LYS A 233 -3.76 -16.00 -6.19
C LYS A 233 -3.99 -14.63 -6.82
N HIS A 234 -3.72 -13.54 -6.10
CA HIS A 234 -3.87 -12.18 -6.61
C HIS A 234 -2.58 -11.41 -6.34
N TRP A 235 -1.85 -11.10 -7.40
CA TRP A 235 -0.53 -10.47 -7.36
C TRP A 235 -0.57 -9.08 -7.99
N ILE A 236 0.02 -8.11 -7.30
CA ILE A 236 0.23 -6.74 -7.78
C ILE A 236 1.74 -6.52 -7.81
N THR A 237 2.32 -6.20 -8.96
CA THR A 237 3.80 -6.04 -9.03
C THR A 237 4.26 -4.79 -8.30
N ILE A 238 3.68 -3.65 -8.61
CA ILE A 238 4.12 -2.32 -8.18
C ILE A 238 2.89 -1.54 -7.74
N ASN A 239 3.00 -0.85 -6.59
CA ASN A 239 2.07 0.21 -6.20
C ASN A 239 2.54 1.56 -6.73
N GLU A 240 1.66 2.27 -7.43
CA GLU A 240 1.80 3.67 -7.84
C GLU A 240 3.18 4.03 -8.39
N GLY A 241 3.57 3.43 -9.52
CA GLY A 241 4.84 3.78 -10.18
C GLY A 241 4.96 5.27 -10.47
N TRP A 242 3.84 5.97 -10.70
CA TRP A 242 3.77 7.42 -10.81
C TRP A 242 4.26 8.13 -9.54
N THR A 243 3.78 7.71 -8.37
CA THR A 243 4.14 8.27 -7.07
C THR A 243 5.62 8.03 -6.78
N VAL A 244 6.15 6.84 -7.08
CA VAL A 244 7.59 6.54 -6.95
C VAL A 244 8.42 7.50 -7.79
N ALA A 245 8.06 7.68 -9.07
CA ALA A 245 8.81 8.53 -9.97
C ALA A 245 8.75 10.02 -9.58
N ILE A 246 7.55 10.56 -9.35
CA ILE A 246 7.39 12.00 -9.10
C ILE A 246 7.80 12.38 -7.69
N HIS A 247 7.25 11.73 -6.67
CA HIS A 247 7.55 12.12 -5.29
C HIS A 247 8.97 11.69 -4.85
N GLY A 248 9.53 10.62 -5.43
CA GLY A 248 10.88 10.13 -5.12
C GLY A 248 12.02 10.73 -5.93
N TYR A 249 11.78 11.10 -7.21
CA TYR A 249 12.85 11.50 -8.16
C TYR A 249 12.59 12.83 -8.91
N GLU A 250 11.48 13.52 -8.66
CA GLU A 250 11.21 14.88 -9.15
C GLU A 250 11.10 15.89 -8.00
N GLU A 251 10.26 15.60 -7.00
CA GLU A 251 9.90 16.53 -5.92
C GLU A 251 10.77 16.41 -4.65
N ALA A 252 11.55 15.33 -4.52
CA ALA A 252 12.26 14.94 -3.30
C ALA A 252 11.39 14.83 -2.02
N SER A 253 10.06 14.71 -2.13
CA SER A 253 9.17 14.62 -0.97
C SER A 253 9.16 13.23 -0.34
N ASN A 254 9.49 12.19 -1.11
CA ASN A 254 9.51 10.79 -0.70
C ASN A 254 10.90 10.20 -0.94
N ALA A 255 11.22 9.07 -0.31
CA ALA A 255 12.46 8.35 -0.57
C ALA A 255 12.61 7.98 -2.07
N PRO A 256 13.81 8.08 -2.69
CA PRO A 256 15.10 8.40 -2.07
C PRO A 256 15.43 9.89 -1.94
N GLY A 257 14.45 10.80 -2.12
CA GLY A 257 14.64 12.23 -1.85
C GLY A 257 15.39 12.99 -2.95
N LEU A 258 15.27 12.59 -4.21
CA LEU A 258 15.97 13.23 -5.32
C LEU A 258 15.08 14.28 -6.00
N LEU A 259 15.64 15.48 -6.18
CA LEU A 259 15.03 16.52 -7.01
C LEU A 259 15.29 16.21 -8.48
N GLY A 260 14.33 16.54 -9.35
CA GLY A 260 14.40 16.23 -10.78
C GLY A 260 15.43 17.05 -11.55
N LEU A 261 16.00 16.45 -12.60
CA LEU A 261 16.97 17.10 -13.51
C LEU A 261 16.44 18.42 -14.10
N ASP A 262 15.18 18.43 -14.56
CA ASP A 262 14.54 19.61 -15.18
C ASP A 262 14.20 20.73 -14.18
N VAL A 263 14.31 20.46 -12.87
CA VAL A 263 14.18 21.45 -11.78
C VAL A 263 15.51 21.73 -11.05
N GLY A 264 16.63 21.20 -11.56
CA GLY A 264 17.98 21.51 -11.09
C GLY A 264 18.58 20.53 -10.08
N GLY A 265 17.96 19.35 -9.91
CA GLY A 265 18.50 18.23 -9.15
C GLY A 265 19.24 17.22 -10.02
N THR A 266 19.05 15.93 -9.70
CA THR A 266 19.76 14.79 -10.29
C THR A 266 18.86 13.63 -10.71
N GLY A 267 17.61 13.58 -10.24
CA GLY A 267 16.69 12.48 -10.50
C GLY A 267 16.06 12.53 -11.89
N ASP A 268 15.93 11.37 -12.55
CA ASP A 268 15.16 11.25 -13.81
C ASP A 268 13.82 10.51 -13.58
N PRO A 269 12.69 11.22 -13.37
CA PRO A 269 11.40 10.57 -13.15
C PRO A 269 10.91 9.79 -14.38
N TYR A 270 11.29 10.18 -15.60
CA TYR A 270 10.83 9.52 -16.82
C TYR A 270 11.58 8.21 -17.07
N LEU A 271 12.87 8.16 -16.75
CA LEU A 271 13.67 6.93 -16.73
C LEU A 271 13.22 5.98 -15.61
N VAL A 272 12.98 6.48 -14.40
CA VAL A 272 12.45 5.69 -13.27
C VAL A 272 11.11 5.06 -13.63
N GLY A 273 10.18 5.83 -14.18
CA GLY A 273 8.89 5.32 -14.67
C GLY A 273 9.05 4.24 -15.76
N HIS A 274 10.05 4.37 -16.63
CA HIS A 274 10.37 3.37 -17.65
C HIS A 274 10.89 2.06 -17.03
N HIS A 275 11.83 2.12 -16.09
CA HIS A 275 12.35 0.94 -15.40
C HIS A 275 11.30 0.24 -14.53
N LEU A 276 10.44 0.98 -13.83
CA LEU A 276 9.29 0.43 -13.09
C LEU A 276 8.36 -0.39 -14.02
N LEU A 277 8.03 0.14 -15.19
CA LEU A 277 7.17 -0.53 -16.17
C LEU A 277 7.82 -1.78 -16.77
N LEU A 278 9.11 -1.75 -17.07
CA LEU A 278 9.86 -2.91 -17.54
C LEU A 278 10.01 -3.98 -16.44
N ALA A 279 10.20 -3.56 -15.18
CA ALA A 279 10.28 -4.46 -14.03
C ALA A 279 8.94 -5.16 -13.74
N HIS A 280 7.81 -4.44 -13.84
CA HIS A 280 6.47 -5.04 -13.86
C HIS A 280 6.35 -6.12 -14.94
N ALA A 281 6.71 -5.80 -16.18
CA ALA A 281 6.57 -6.72 -17.30
C ALA A 281 7.53 -7.93 -17.19
N ALA A 282 8.72 -7.75 -16.64
CA ALA A 282 9.67 -8.82 -16.35
C ALA A 282 9.15 -9.78 -15.25
N ALA A 283 8.59 -9.25 -14.16
CA ALA A 283 7.95 -10.06 -13.12
C ALA A 283 6.74 -10.85 -13.64
N VAL A 284 5.93 -10.26 -14.52
CA VAL A 284 4.80 -10.94 -15.18
C VAL A 284 5.27 -12.04 -16.14
N LYS A 285 6.38 -11.81 -16.86
CA LYS A 285 7.01 -12.84 -17.69
C LYS A 285 7.46 -14.03 -16.84
N VAL A 286 8.14 -13.80 -15.71
CA VAL A 286 8.51 -14.85 -14.74
C VAL A 286 7.26 -15.63 -14.28
N PHE A 287 6.24 -14.91 -13.80
CA PHE A 287 4.98 -15.49 -13.30
C PHE A 287 4.30 -16.42 -14.32
N ARG A 288 4.23 -16.00 -15.58
CA ARG A 288 3.59 -16.77 -16.66
C ARG A 288 4.49 -17.91 -17.18
N GLN A 289 5.80 -17.71 -17.32
CA GLN A 289 6.72 -18.72 -17.87
C GLN A 289 6.99 -19.87 -16.90
N GLU A 290 7.02 -19.61 -15.59
CA GLU A 290 7.19 -20.64 -14.56
C GLU A 290 5.88 -21.36 -14.20
N GLY A 291 4.76 -20.96 -14.83
CA GLY A 291 3.50 -21.70 -14.78
C GLY A 291 2.63 -21.42 -13.57
N TYR A 292 2.83 -20.33 -12.85
CA TYR A 292 1.98 -19.95 -11.70
C TYR A 292 0.52 -19.70 -12.12
N THR A 293 0.25 -19.41 -13.40
CA THR A 293 -1.10 -19.32 -13.98
C THR A 293 -1.76 -20.67 -14.29
N ASN A 294 -1.05 -21.80 -14.17
CA ASN A 294 -1.56 -23.12 -14.58
C ASN A 294 -2.74 -23.63 -13.75
N ASP A 295 -2.98 -23.07 -12.56
CA ASP A 295 -4.15 -23.40 -11.73
C ASP A 295 -5.46 -22.76 -12.21
N GLY A 296 -5.38 -21.86 -13.21
CA GLY A 296 -6.54 -21.16 -13.78
C GLY A 296 -7.21 -20.16 -12.83
N LYS A 297 -6.57 -19.83 -11.71
CA LYS A 297 -7.08 -18.95 -10.65
C LYS A 297 -6.15 -17.79 -10.33
N SER A 298 -4.84 -18.01 -10.48
CA SER A 298 -3.82 -17.02 -10.16
C SER A 298 -3.76 -15.93 -11.24
N VAL A 299 -3.89 -14.67 -10.81
CA VAL A 299 -3.87 -13.47 -11.66
C VAL A 299 -2.83 -12.46 -11.19
N ILE A 300 -2.22 -11.75 -12.13
CA ILE A 300 -1.22 -10.71 -11.86
C ILE A 300 -1.57 -9.38 -12.54
N GLY A 301 -1.28 -8.27 -11.87
CA GLY A 301 -1.55 -6.92 -12.36
C GLY A 301 -0.62 -5.86 -11.75
N ILE A 302 -1.00 -4.61 -11.89
CA ILE A 302 -0.32 -3.43 -11.33
C ILE A 302 -1.37 -2.51 -10.67
N SER A 303 -1.00 -1.78 -9.61
CA SER A 303 -1.86 -0.76 -8.99
C SER A 303 -1.33 0.61 -9.35
N ASN A 304 -2.13 1.41 -10.07
CA ASN A 304 -1.75 2.76 -10.48
C ASN A 304 -2.64 3.81 -9.80
N SER A 305 -2.03 4.93 -9.38
CA SER A 305 -2.76 6.12 -8.93
C SER A 305 -3.40 6.84 -10.11
N GLY A 306 -4.64 7.31 -9.92
CA GLY A 306 -5.36 8.04 -10.95
C GLY A 306 -6.50 8.88 -10.38
N ASP A 307 -6.30 10.19 -10.32
CA ASP A 307 -7.39 11.13 -10.08
C ASP A 307 -8.19 11.37 -11.37
N PHE A 308 -9.49 11.57 -11.22
CA PHE A 308 -10.26 12.14 -12.33
C PHE A 308 -10.02 13.64 -12.40
N ARG A 309 -9.89 14.16 -13.62
CA ARG A 309 -9.75 15.60 -13.87
C ARG A 309 -10.97 16.06 -14.65
N PHE A 310 -11.68 17.03 -14.09
CA PHE A 310 -12.83 17.64 -14.73
C PHE A 310 -12.35 18.82 -15.58
N PRO A 311 -12.88 19.04 -16.81
CA PRO A 311 -12.65 20.31 -17.49
C PRO A 311 -13.24 21.46 -16.66
N LEU A 312 -12.52 22.56 -16.51
CA LEU A 312 -12.99 23.77 -15.80
C LEU A 312 -14.28 24.30 -16.44
N HIS A 313 -14.31 24.38 -17.78
CA HIS A 313 -15.50 24.65 -18.56
C HIS A 313 -15.85 23.42 -19.41
N ALA A 314 -16.97 22.75 -19.11
CA ALA A 314 -17.35 21.48 -19.74
C ALA A 314 -17.57 21.60 -21.26
N GLU A 315 -17.96 22.79 -21.73
CA GLU A 315 -18.13 23.15 -23.13
C GLU A 315 -16.83 23.55 -23.86
N SER A 316 -15.73 23.77 -23.13
CA SER A 316 -14.43 24.15 -23.69
C SER A 316 -13.66 22.92 -24.15
N LEU A 317 -13.34 22.84 -25.44
CA LEU A 317 -12.49 21.77 -25.97
C LEU A 317 -11.07 21.83 -25.40
N ASP A 318 -10.52 23.03 -25.19
CA ASP A 318 -9.17 23.22 -24.64
C ASP A 318 -9.07 22.75 -23.18
N ASP A 319 -10.15 22.84 -22.41
CA ASP A 319 -10.21 22.33 -21.03
C ASP A 319 -10.49 20.82 -21.00
N GLN A 320 -11.30 20.29 -21.93
CA GLN A 320 -11.46 18.84 -22.11
C GLN A 320 -10.12 18.18 -22.50
N GLU A 321 -9.34 18.81 -23.38
CA GLU A 321 -8.00 18.35 -23.72
C GLU A 321 -7.03 18.48 -22.53
N ALA A 322 -7.08 19.56 -21.74
CA ALA A 322 -6.27 19.70 -20.54
C ALA A 322 -6.58 18.63 -19.49
N ALA A 323 -7.87 18.39 -19.21
CA ALA A 323 -8.33 17.33 -18.33
C ALA A 323 -7.87 15.95 -18.82
N SER A 324 -8.00 15.66 -20.12
CA SER A 324 -7.51 14.41 -20.70
C SER A 324 -5.99 14.27 -20.61
N ARG A 325 -5.21 15.34 -20.86
CA ARG A 325 -3.74 15.34 -20.71
C ARG A 325 -3.33 15.03 -19.27
N ALA A 326 -3.95 15.64 -18.27
CA ALA A 326 -3.62 15.39 -16.87
C ALA A 326 -3.90 13.94 -16.44
N ILE A 327 -5.01 13.34 -16.89
CA ILE A 327 -5.28 11.90 -16.65
C ILE A 327 -4.27 11.03 -17.41
N GLU A 328 -3.88 11.41 -18.64
CA GLU A 328 -2.86 10.70 -19.41
C GLU A 328 -1.47 10.77 -18.77
N PHE A 329 -1.03 11.90 -18.23
CA PHE A 329 0.27 12.03 -17.57
C PHE A 329 0.33 11.29 -16.21
N GLN A 330 -0.77 11.24 -15.46
CA GLN A 330 -0.80 10.53 -14.17
C GLN A 330 -1.06 9.03 -14.35
N LEU A 331 -2.26 8.67 -14.83
CA LEU A 331 -2.68 7.27 -14.95
C LEU A 331 -2.25 6.64 -16.29
N GLY A 332 -2.36 7.40 -17.39
CA GLY A 332 -2.02 6.90 -18.72
C GLY A 332 -0.54 6.52 -18.86
N TRP A 333 0.37 7.29 -18.27
CA TRP A 333 1.82 7.03 -18.29
C TRP A 333 2.16 5.61 -17.83
N MET A 334 1.55 5.16 -16.73
CA MET A 334 1.79 3.86 -16.12
C MET A 334 0.84 2.75 -16.63
N THR A 335 -0.06 3.05 -17.57
CA THR A 335 -1.12 2.11 -18.01
C THR A 335 -1.18 1.92 -19.53
N ASP A 336 -1.01 2.98 -20.34
CA ASP A 336 -0.96 2.89 -21.80
C ASP A 336 0.08 1.88 -22.30
N PRO A 337 1.32 1.81 -21.78
CA PRO A 337 2.29 0.81 -22.24
C PRO A 337 1.81 -0.64 -22.09
N ILE A 338 1.06 -0.93 -21.01
CA ILE A 338 0.56 -2.27 -20.70
C ILE A 338 -0.60 -2.66 -21.64
N PHE A 339 -1.50 -1.73 -21.98
CA PHE A 339 -2.69 -2.05 -22.78
C PHE A 339 -2.58 -1.68 -24.27
N LEU A 340 -1.71 -0.73 -24.62
CA LEU A 340 -1.56 -0.12 -25.95
C LEU A 340 -0.13 -0.23 -26.51
N GLY A 341 0.85 -0.66 -25.71
CA GLY A 341 2.22 -0.97 -26.15
C GLY A 341 3.21 0.20 -26.20
N ASP A 342 2.78 1.44 -25.97
CA ASP A 342 3.64 2.63 -25.82
C ASP A 342 2.97 3.65 -24.89
N TYR A 343 3.70 4.69 -24.49
CA TYR A 343 3.20 5.81 -23.68
C TYR A 343 2.09 6.64 -24.36
N PRO A 344 1.34 7.46 -23.60
CA PRO A 344 0.35 8.36 -24.15
C PRO A 344 0.94 9.28 -25.24
N LYS A 345 0.19 9.43 -26.34
CA LYS A 345 0.59 10.27 -27.49
C LYS A 345 0.81 11.73 -27.11
N SER A 346 0.11 12.22 -26.09
CA SER A 346 0.31 13.54 -25.50
C SER A 346 1.71 13.69 -24.89
N MET A 347 2.11 12.75 -24.02
CA MET A 347 3.45 12.70 -23.43
C MET A 347 4.54 12.56 -24.49
N ARG A 348 4.42 11.59 -25.41
CA ARG A 348 5.36 11.41 -26.53
C ARG A 348 5.58 12.69 -27.34
N ARG A 349 4.51 13.46 -27.60
CA ARG A 349 4.56 14.73 -28.34
C ARG A 349 5.24 15.87 -27.55
N ILE A 350 5.09 15.90 -26.22
CA ILE A 350 5.55 17.01 -25.39
C ILE A 350 6.97 16.78 -24.86
N LEU A 351 7.26 15.57 -24.39
CA LEU A 351 8.52 15.21 -23.74
C LEU A 351 9.63 14.94 -24.75
N GLY A 352 9.28 14.41 -25.94
CA GLY A 352 10.23 14.03 -26.97
C GLY A 352 11.27 13.05 -26.43
N ASP A 353 12.55 13.38 -26.59
CA ASP A 353 13.69 12.55 -26.20
C ASP A 353 13.84 12.38 -24.67
N ARG A 354 13.19 13.21 -23.84
CA ARG A 354 13.16 13.03 -22.37
C ARG A 354 12.32 11.83 -21.92
N LEU A 355 11.44 11.31 -22.78
CA LEU A 355 10.64 10.13 -22.48
C LEU A 355 11.28 8.90 -23.17
N PRO A 356 11.84 7.93 -22.43
CA PRO A 356 12.52 6.78 -23.03
C PRO A 356 11.67 6.02 -24.06
N THR A 357 12.31 5.40 -25.06
CA THR A 357 11.61 4.65 -26.11
C THR A 357 11.69 3.16 -25.86
N PHE A 358 10.55 2.46 -25.91
CA PHE A 358 10.55 1.00 -25.84
C PHE A 358 11.08 0.41 -27.14
N SER A 359 12.05 -0.51 -27.03
CA SER A 359 12.46 -1.37 -28.14
C SER A 359 11.35 -2.33 -28.55
N SER A 360 11.45 -2.92 -29.74
CA SER A 360 10.44 -3.86 -30.24
C SER A 360 10.26 -5.11 -29.37
N ASP A 361 11.25 -5.49 -28.55
CA ASP A 361 11.13 -6.62 -27.63
C ASP A 361 10.57 -6.21 -26.27
N GLU A 362 10.82 -4.98 -25.82
CA GLU A 362 10.17 -4.41 -24.63
C GLU A 362 8.67 -4.18 -24.88
N ILE A 363 8.27 -3.73 -26.07
CA ILE A 363 6.85 -3.65 -26.47
C ILE A 363 6.16 -5.02 -26.40
N LYS A 364 6.82 -6.10 -26.86
CA LYS A 364 6.29 -7.47 -26.76
C LYS A 364 6.23 -7.97 -25.31
N LEU A 365 7.11 -7.47 -24.44
CA LEU A 365 7.17 -7.85 -23.03
C LEU A 365 6.05 -7.20 -22.22
N ILE A 366 5.79 -5.90 -22.46
CA ILE A 366 4.84 -5.10 -21.68
C ILE A 366 3.40 -5.13 -22.21
N MET A 367 3.19 -5.24 -23.52
CA MET A 367 1.83 -5.23 -24.06
C MET A 367 1.08 -6.52 -23.68
N GLY A 368 0.03 -6.37 -22.86
CA GLY A 368 -0.74 -7.48 -22.29
C GLY A 368 -0.15 -8.05 -20.99
N SER A 369 0.74 -7.33 -20.29
CA SER A 369 1.36 -7.78 -19.03
C SER A 369 0.46 -7.66 -17.78
N ALA A 370 -0.86 -7.53 -17.92
CA ALA A 370 -1.78 -7.50 -16.77
C ALA A 370 -3.08 -8.26 -17.05
N ASP A 371 -3.52 -9.05 -16.07
CA ASP A 371 -4.81 -9.76 -16.07
C ASP A 371 -5.93 -8.91 -15.43
N PHE A 372 -5.54 -7.91 -14.63
CA PHE A 372 -6.38 -6.87 -14.04
C PHE A 372 -5.60 -5.56 -13.82
N LEU A 373 -6.32 -4.44 -13.70
CA LEU A 373 -5.78 -3.15 -13.28
C LEU A 373 -6.23 -2.84 -11.85
N GLY A 374 -5.28 -2.57 -10.96
CA GLY A 374 -5.54 -1.91 -9.69
C GLY A 374 -5.61 -0.40 -9.87
N LEU A 375 -6.63 0.23 -9.29
CA LEU A 375 -6.80 1.67 -9.26
C LEU A 375 -6.72 2.16 -7.81
N ASN A 376 -5.79 3.07 -7.56
CA ASN A 376 -5.78 3.87 -6.34
C ASN A 376 -6.38 5.24 -6.67
N HIS A 377 -7.46 5.61 -6.00
CA HIS A 377 -8.22 6.83 -6.33
C HIS A 377 -8.69 7.55 -5.07
N TYR A 378 -8.27 8.79 -4.93
CA TYR A 378 -8.50 9.59 -3.72
C TYR A 378 -9.20 10.93 -4.00
N SER A 379 -8.87 11.61 -5.10
CA SER A 379 -9.28 13.00 -5.30
C SER A 379 -9.66 13.32 -6.75
N SER A 380 -9.91 14.60 -7.01
CA SER A 380 -10.11 15.16 -8.34
C SER A 380 -9.74 16.64 -8.33
N ALA A 381 -9.46 17.19 -9.52
CA ALA A 381 -9.28 18.62 -9.71
C ALA A 381 -10.08 19.09 -10.92
N LEU A 382 -10.39 20.38 -10.98
CA LEU A 382 -10.70 21.06 -12.23
C LEU A 382 -9.37 21.30 -12.99
N ALA A 383 -9.41 21.17 -14.31
CA ALA A 383 -8.26 21.31 -15.19
C ALA A 383 -8.62 22.24 -16.37
N SER A 384 -7.70 23.15 -16.70
CA SER A 384 -7.83 24.07 -17.84
C SER A 384 -6.51 24.21 -18.57
N THR A 385 -6.56 24.62 -19.84
CA THR A 385 -5.34 24.95 -20.57
C THR A 385 -4.80 26.32 -20.09
N PRO A 386 -3.53 26.43 -19.68
CA PRO A 386 -2.96 27.69 -19.21
C PRO A 386 -2.90 28.73 -20.33
N SER A 387 -3.13 30.00 -19.99
CA SER A 387 -3.16 31.11 -20.96
C SER A 387 -1.79 31.47 -21.54
N GLN A 388 -0.70 31.01 -20.91
CA GLN A 388 0.69 31.11 -21.35
C GLN A 388 1.44 29.82 -20.95
N PRO A 389 2.51 29.43 -21.67
CA PRO A 389 3.37 28.34 -21.23
C PRO A 389 3.97 28.56 -19.84
N PRO A 390 4.16 27.50 -19.04
CA PRO A 390 4.96 27.56 -17.81
C PRO A 390 6.36 28.13 -18.08
N THR A 391 6.86 28.95 -17.16
CA THR A 391 8.22 29.52 -17.20
C THR A 391 9.21 28.75 -16.31
N TRP A 392 8.84 27.53 -15.95
CA TRP A 392 9.56 26.62 -15.05
C TRP A 392 9.51 25.21 -15.67
N GLY A 393 10.49 24.36 -15.35
CA GLY A 393 10.63 23.00 -15.90
C GLY A 393 9.97 21.93 -15.03
N GLY A 394 10.06 20.67 -15.46
CA GLY A 394 9.62 19.51 -14.69
C GLY A 394 8.23 18.97 -15.04
N TYR A 395 7.87 17.84 -14.45
CA TYR A 395 6.69 17.03 -14.76
C TYR A 395 5.36 17.81 -14.68
N TRP A 396 5.23 18.72 -13.72
CA TRP A 396 4.02 19.54 -13.59
C TRP A 396 3.92 20.65 -14.66
N ALA A 397 5.04 21.13 -15.18
CA ALA A 397 5.06 22.07 -16.30
C ALA A 397 4.71 21.35 -17.62
N ASP A 398 5.27 20.15 -17.82
CA ASP A 398 5.12 19.36 -19.03
C ASP A 398 3.68 19.02 -19.39
N GLN A 399 2.81 18.84 -18.39
CA GLN A 399 1.38 18.58 -18.62
C GLN A 399 0.67 19.70 -19.40
N PHE A 400 1.16 20.94 -19.28
CA PHE A 400 0.51 22.15 -19.81
C PHE A 400 -0.94 22.27 -19.31
N VAL A 401 -1.13 22.19 -17.99
CA VAL A 401 -2.44 22.23 -17.32
C VAL A 401 -2.39 23.18 -16.11
N THR A 402 -3.41 24.02 -15.97
CA THR A 402 -3.70 24.73 -14.72
C THR A 402 -4.75 23.95 -13.95
N PHE A 403 -4.40 23.51 -12.73
CA PHE A 403 -5.36 22.92 -11.80
C PHE A 403 -6.07 23.97 -10.96
N SER A 404 -7.35 23.73 -10.66
CA SER A 404 -8.14 24.50 -9.70
C SER A 404 -9.17 23.61 -9.01
N ASN A 405 -9.87 24.16 -8.01
CA ASN A 405 -10.84 23.42 -7.19
C ASN A 405 -12.24 23.99 -7.41
N ASP A 406 -13.27 23.15 -7.39
CA ASP A 406 -14.66 23.62 -7.29
C ASP A 406 -14.87 24.20 -5.88
N PRO A 407 -15.37 25.44 -5.72
CA PRO A 407 -15.61 26.04 -4.40
C PRO A 407 -16.60 25.30 -3.50
N SER A 408 -17.35 24.33 -4.02
CA SER A 408 -18.26 23.47 -3.26
C SER A 408 -17.58 22.23 -2.65
N TRP A 409 -16.37 21.89 -3.07
CA TRP A 409 -15.64 20.74 -2.53
C TRP A 409 -15.04 21.05 -1.16
N LYS A 410 -15.06 20.04 -0.28
CA LYS A 410 -14.33 20.07 1.00
C LYS A 410 -12.92 19.51 0.81
N ASN A 411 -12.01 19.82 1.72
CA ASN A 411 -10.65 19.27 1.71
C ASN A 411 -10.41 18.33 2.90
N THR A 412 -9.74 17.21 2.64
CA THR A 412 -9.28 16.24 3.63
C THR A 412 -8.18 16.84 4.53
N ALA A 413 -7.72 16.11 5.55
CA ALA A 413 -6.55 16.50 6.33
C ALA A 413 -5.22 16.48 5.54
N MET A 414 -5.21 15.92 4.32
CA MET A 414 -4.11 16.04 3.34
C MET A 414 -4.22 17.29 2.48
N GLY A 415 -5.32 18.05 2.56
CA GLY A 415 -5.62 19.16 1.66
C GLY A 415 -6.25 18.73 0.33
N TRP A 416 -6.40 17.43 0.06
CA TRP A 416 -7.00 16.91 -1.17
C TRP A 416 -8.50 17.18 -1.24
N ASN A 417 -9.05 17.38 -2.45
CA ASN A 417 -10.48 17.61 -2.64
C ASN A 417 -11.30 16.33 -2.41
N ILE A 418 -12.44 16.45 -1.74
CA ILE A 418 -13.45 15.39 -1.62
C ILE A 418 -14.42 15.54 -2.79
N ALA A 419 -14.27 14.67 -3.80
CA ALA A 419 -14.94 14.78 -5.09
C ALA A 419 -15.45 13.40 -5.60
N PRO A 420 -16.41 12.76 -4.90
CA PRO A 420 -16.85 11.38 -5.19
C PRO A 420 -17.39 11.15 -6.61
N GLN A 421 -17.83 12.21 -7.30
CA GLN A 421 -18.19 12.16 -8.72
C GLN A 421 -17.02 11.73 -9.64
N GLY A 422 -15.76 11.97 -9.22
CA GLY A 422 -14.56 11.53 -9.92
C GLY A 422 -14.40 10.02 -9.98
N ALA A 423 -14.85 9.31 -8.94
CA ALA A 423 -14.81 7.85 -8.83
C ALA A 423 -15.53 7.15 -10.00
N LYS A 424 -16.64 7.74 -10.45
CA LYS A 424 -17.36 7.28 -11.65
C LYS A 424 -16.59 7.62 -12.93
N GLY A 425 -16.14 8.87 -13.04
CA GLY A 425 -15.46 9.39 -14.23
C GLY A 425 -14.20 8.61 -14.59
N ILE A 426 -13.34 8.31 -13.60
CA ILE A 426 -12.08 7.59 -13.84
C ILE A 426 -12.31 6.15 -14.30
N LEU A 427 -13.29 5.45 -13.71
CA LEU A 427 -13.64 4.09 -14.11
C LEU A 427 -14.22 4.02 -15.53
N LEU A 428 -15.05 5.00 -15.92
CA LEU A 428 -15.55 5.10 -17.30
C LEU A 428 -14.43 5.45 -18.29
N TRP A 429 -13.47 6.29 -17.90
CA TRP A 429 -12.30 6.62 -18.71
C TRP A 429 -11.42 5.37 -18.96
N ILE A 430 -11.10 4.63 -17.89
CA ILE A 430 -10.37 3.34 -17.96
C ILE A 430 -11.08 2.35 -18.87
N SER A 431 -12.39 2.14 -18.64
CA SER A 431 -13.20 1.18 -19.40
C SER A 431 -13.23 1.52 -20.90
N LYS A 432 -13.43 2.80 -21.24
CA LYS A 432 -13.44 3.28 -22.62
C LYS A 432 -12.07 3.17 -23.30
N ARG A 433 -10.98 3.46 -22.59
CA ARG A 433 -9.63 3.51 -23.17
C ARG A 433 -9.01 2.13 -23.36
N TYR A 434 -9.20 1.21 -22.41
CA TYR A 434 -8.52 -0.09 -22.36
C TYR A 434 -9.42 -1.28 -22.65
N ASN A 435 -10.57 -1.06 -23.32
CA ASN A 435 -11.53 -2.10 -23.71
C ASN A 435 -12.09 -2.90 -22.50
N ASN A 436 -12.51 -2.18 -21.46
CA ASN A 436 -13.17 -2.68 -20.26
C ASN A 436 -12.44 -3.82 -19.52
N PRO A 437 -11.19 -3.61 -19.06
CA PRO A 437 -10.42 -4.63 -18.34
C PRO A 437 -11.06 -4.95 -16.98
N ASN A 438 -10.63 -6.05 -16.34
CA ASN A 438 -10.95 -6.26 -14.93
C ASN A 438 -10.31 -5.14 -14.10
N VAL A 439 -11.10 -4.45 -13.27
CA VAL A 439 -10.59 -3.38 -12.38
C VAL A 439 -10.86 -3.72 -10.91
N TYR A 440 -9.90 -3.46 -10.04
CA TYR A 440 -10.07 -3.42 -8.60
C TYR A 440 -9.75 -2.02 -8.09
N VAL A 441 -10.59 -1.41 -7.25
CA VAL A 441 -10.18 -0.22 -6.50
C VAL A 441 -9.28 -0.72 -5.37
N THR A 442 -7.95 -0.66 -5.57
CA THR A 442 -6.95 -1.20 -4.65
C THR A 442 -6.64 -0.28 -3.48
N GLU A 443 -6.99 1.01 -3.60
CA GLU A 443 -7.01 1.98 -2.52
C GLU A 443 -8.08 3.06 -2.74
N ASN A 444 -8.82 3.39 -1.69
CA ASN A 444 -9.65 4.58 -1.58
C ASN A 444 -9.96 4.87 -0.10
N GLY A 445 -9.80 6.12 0.33
CA GLY A 445 -10.13 6.53 1.70
C GLY A 445 -9.64 7.93 2.05
N VAL A 446 -9.58 8.27 3.34
CA VAL A 446 -9.36 9.66 3.79
C VAL A 446 -8.69 9.77 5.15
N ALA A 447 -7.72 10.69 5.25
CA ALA A 447 -7.28 11.27 6.51
C ALA A 447 -8.24 12.39 6.93
N CYS A 448 -8.86 12.24 8.10
CA CYS A 448 -9.83 13.19 8.66
C CYS A 448 -9.16 14.20 9.60
N HIS A 449 -9.87 15.27 9.94
CA HIS A 449 -9.36 16.33 10.83
C HIS A 449 -9.55 15.95 12.32
N GLU A 450 -8.98 14.81 12.71
CA GLU A 450 -9.08 14.22 14.06
C GLU A 450 -7.95 14.72 15.00
N THR A 451 -8.30 15.23 16.19
CA THR A 451 -7.32 15.83 17.15
C THR A 451 -7.13 15.03 18.44
N ASN A 452 -7.97 14.04 18.69
CA ASN A 452 -7.97 13.21 19.90
C ASN A 452 -8.73 11.90 19.67
N PHE A 453 -8.56 10.94 20.58
CA PHE A 453 -9.14 9.59 20.50
C PHE A 453 -10.65 9.57 20.22
N GLU A 454 -11.44 10.36 20.96
CA GLU A 454 -12.91 10.39 20.80
C GLU A 454 -13.34 10.86 19.41
N GLN A 455 -12.62 11.83 18.83
CA GLN A 455 -12.83 12.26 17.44
C GLN A 455 -12.31 11.23 16.43
N SER A 456 -11.27 10.49 16.78
CA SER A 456 -10.65 9.47 15.92
C SER A 456 -11.57 8.27 15.76
N ILE A 457 -12.28 7.85 16.81
CA ILE A 457 -13.21 6.70 16.75
C ILE A 457 -14.60 7.05 16.19
N HIS A 458 -15.05 8.30 16.35
CA HIS A 458 -16.35 8.77 15.84
C HIS A 458 -16.22 9.52 14.50
N ASP A 459 -15.68 8.81 13.51
CA ASP A 459 -15.16 9.35 12.25
C ASP A 459 -16.21 9.48 11.13
N SER A 460 -17.31 10.20 11.42
CA SER A 460 -18.39 10.46 10.44
C SER A 460 -17.92 11.07 9.11
N GLU A 461 -16.85 11.87 9.09
CA GLU A 461 -16.24 12.40 7.85
C GLU A 461 -15.70 11.26 6.94
N ARG A 462 -15.14 10.20 7.53
CA ARG A 462 -14.66 9.02 6.82
C ARG A 462 -15.84 8.22 6.24
N ILE A 463 -16.93 8.08 6.98
CA ILE A 463 -18.16 7.44 6.49
C ILE A 463 -18.75 8.21 5.30
N ASP A 464 -18.93 9.53 5.42
CA ASP A 464 -19.46 10.39 4.35
C ASP A 464 -18.61 10.30 3.07
N TYR A 465 -17.28 10.29 3.22
CA TYR A 465 -16.34 10.09 2.11
C TYR A 465 -16.53 8.72 1.46
N LEU A 466 -16.41 7.64 2.23
CA LEU A 466 -16.43 6.27 1.72
C LEU A 466 -17.80 5.95 1.05
N GLU A 467 -18.92 6.38 1.64
CA GLU A 467 -20.25 6.20 1.05
C GLU A 467 -20.36 6.91 -0.31
N GLY A 468 -19.83 8.13 -0.42
CA GLY A 468 -19.81 8.90 -1.66
C GLY A 468 -19.03 8.22 -2.78
N TYR A 469 -17.79 7.79 -2.50
CA TYR A 469 -16.92 7.17 -3.50
C TYR A 469 -17.42 5.77 -3.90
N ILE A 470 -17.84 4.93 -2.93
CA ILE A 470 -18.45 3.61 -3.20
C ILE A 470 -19.72 3.76 -4.06
N LYS A 471 -20.54 4.80 -3.84
CA LYS A 471 -21.68 5.11 -4.71
C LYS A 471 -21.23 5.44 -6.14
N GLY A 472 -20.20 6.28 -6.31
CA GLY A 472 -19.64 6.60 -7.64
C GLY A 472 -19.10 5.38 -8.39
N PHE A 473 -18.39 4.48 -7.70
CA PHE A 473 -17.93 3.21 -8.25
C PHE A 473 -19.10 2.28 -8.63
N GLY A 474 -20.15 2.21 -7.81
CA GLY A 474 -21.37 1.46 -8.11
C GLY A 474 -22.11 1.98 -9.35
N GLU A 475 -22.15 3.31 -9.55
CA GLU A 475 -22.72 3.93 -10.75
C GLU A 475 -21.91 3.66 -12.02
N ALA A 476 -20.58 3.55 -11.94
CA ALA A 476 -19.75 3.17 -13.09
C ALA A 476 -19.99 1.70 -13.49
N MET A 477 -20.06 0.81 -12.50
CA MET A 477 -20.37 -0.61 -12.73
C MET A 477 -21.77 -0.80 -13.33
N ALA A 478 -22.74 0.05 -12.96
CA ALA A 478 -24.06 0.09 -13.57
C ALA A 478 -24.06 0.42 -15.08
N GLU A 479 -23.07 1.19 -15.53
CA GLU A 479 -22.83 1.54 -16.94
C GLU A 479 -21.92 0.53 -17.66
N GLY A 480 -21.64 -0.62 -17.01
CA GLY A 480 -20.95 -1.76 -17.62
C GLY A 480 -19.46 -1.84 -17.32
N VAL A 481 -18.90 -0.98 -16.45
CA VAL A 481 -17.50 -1.12 -16.03
C VAL A 481 -17.30 -2.44 -15.29
N ASN A 482 -16.29 -3.19 -15.71
CA ASN A 482 -15.95 -4.51 -15.18
C ASN A 482 -15.17 -4.43 -13.84
N LEU A 483 -15.78 -3.79 -12.83
CA LEU A 483 -15.24 -3.64 -11.48
C LEU A 483 -15.44 -4.93 -10.67
N LYS A 484 -14.38 -5.42 -10.02
CA LYS A 484 -14.33 -6.72 -9.33
C LYS A 484 -14.22 -6.63 -7.80
N GLY A 485 -13.70 -5.52 -7.28
CA GLY A 485 -13.57 -5.33 -5.84
C GLY A 485 -13.15 -3.94 -5.43
N TYR A 486 -13.20 -3.72 -4.13
CA TYR A 486 -12.89 -2.47 -3.46
C TYR A 486 -12.11 -2.74 -2.16
N PHE A 487 -11.04 -1.98 -1.96
CA PHE A 487 -10.18 -2.03 -0.78
C PHE A 487 -10.13 -0.65 -0.13
N ALA A 488 -10.61 -0.56 1.11
CA ALA A 488 -10.51 0.67 1.90
C ALA A 488 -9.03 0.97 2.24
N TRP A 489 -8.58 2.19 1.95
CA TRP A 489 -7.30 2.70 2.46
C TRP A 489 -7.54 3.57 3.71
N SER A 490 -7.08 3.20 4.90
CA SER A 490 -6.30 2.00 5.26
C SER A 490 -7.08 1.12 6.23
N LEU A 491 -6.60 -0.12 6.45
CA LEU A 491 -7.11 -0.93 7.55
C LEU A 491 -6.80 -0.26 8.90
N PHE A 492 -5.52 0.04 9.14
CA PHE A 492 -4.99 0.63 10.37
C PHE A 492 -4.52 2.08 10.14
N ASP A 493 -4.65 2.92 11.17
CA ASP A 493 -3.84 4.13 11.25
C ASP A 493 -2.36 3.73 11.26
N ASN A 494 -1.58 4.32 10.36
CA ASN A 494 -0.25 3.86 10.00
C ASN A 494 0.72 5.04 9.80
N PHE A 495 1.95 4.74 9.38
CA PHE A 495 2.95 5.75 9.03
C PHE A 495 2.67 6.31 7.63
N GLU A 496 2.14 7.52 7.54
CA GLU A 496 1.82 8.20 6.27
C GLU A 496 3.04 8.93 5.72
N TRP A 497 4.07 8.16 5.36
CA TRP A 497 5.20 8.60 4.54
C TRP A 497 5.88 9.87 5.09
N GLN A 498 5.94 10.95 4.31
CA GLN A 498 6.57 12.22 4.70
C GLN A 498 5.83 12.95 5.84
N TYR A 499 4.58 12.57 6.13
CA TYR A 499 3.81 13.10 7.25
C TYR A 499 3.98 12.28 8.54
N GLY A 500 4.74 11.19 8.51
CA GLY A 500 4.96 10.31 9.65
C GLY A 500 3.66 9.80 10.25
N LEU A 501 3.55 9.82 11.58
CA LEU A 501 2.38 9.33 12.32
C LEU A 501 1.26 10.38 12.46
N SER A 502 1.37 11.53 11.79
CA SER A 502 0.45 12.67 11.96
C SER A 502 -0.87 12.56 11.19
N LYS A 503 -0.97 11.66 10.20
CA LYS A 503 -2.17 11.43 9.40
C LYS A 503 -2.74 10.06 9.72
N ARG A 504 -4.06 9.96 9.72
CA ARG A 504 -4.82 8.78 10.15
C ARG A 504 -5.78 8.37 9.06
N PHE A 505 -5.39 7.39 8.24
CA PHE A 505 -6.24 6.83 7.17
C PHE A 505 -7.09 5.64 7.62
N GLY A 506 -6.78 5.05 8.78
CA GLY A 506 -7.35 3.79 9.21
C GLY A 506 -8.85 3.86 9.44
N ILE A 507 -9.56 2.79 9.07
CA ILE A 507 -10.87 2.45 9.64
C ILE A 507 -10.75 1.83 11.04
N VAL A 508 -9.55 1.38 11.41
CA VAL A 508 -9.16 0.99 12.77
C VAL A 508 -8.16 2.00 13.31
N TYR A 509 -8.47 2.58 14.47
CA TYR A 509 -7.55 3.45 15.20
C TYR A 509 -6.42 2.63 15.82
N VAL A 510 -5.18 3.13 15.72
CA VAL A 510 -4.02 2.59 16.44
C VAL A 510 -3.54 3.62 17.46
N ASN A 511 -3.42 3.19 18.72
CA ASN A 511 -2.71 3.92 19.75
C ASN A 511 -1.21 3.64 19.64
N TYR A 512 -0.43 4.51 18.98
CA TYR A 512 1.01 4.31 18.77
C TYR A 512 1.87 4.20 20.06
N THR A 513 1.29 4.42 21.25
CA THR A 513 1.98 4.21 22.54
C THR A 513 1.68 2.85 23.17
N SER A 514 0.44 2.35 23.04
CA SER A 514 0.03 1.05 23.62
C SER A 514 -0.11 -0.07 22.58
N LEU A 515 0.02 0.26 21.30
CA LEU A 515 -0.22 -0.59 20.12
C LEU A 515 -1.65 -1.19 20.06
N GLU A 516 -2.58 -0.62 20.85
CA GLU A 516 -3.97 -1.05 20.90
C GLU A 516 -4.73 -0.63 19.64
N ARG A 517 -5.42 -1.62 19.03
CA ARG A 517 -6.32 -1.44 17.89
C ARG A 517 -7.76 -1.19 18.37
N THR A 518 -8.42 -0.16 17.85
CA THR A 518 -9.83 0.13 18.14
C THR A 518 -10.60 0.40 16.84
N PRO A 519 -11.57 -0.44 16.43
CA PRO A 519 -12.42 -0.16 15.28
C PRO A 519 -13.15 1.18 15.43
N LYS A 520 -13.04 2.04 14.41
CA LYS A 520 -13.78 3.30 14.33
C LYS A 520 -15.22 3.04 13.86
N ASP A 521 -16.10 4.03 13.97
CA ASP A 521 -17.47 3.95 13.44
C ASP A 521 -17.49 3.60 11.94
N SER A 522 -16.49 4.05 11.16
CA SER A 522 -16.32 3.68 9.76
C SER A 522 -16.07 2.19 9.52
N ALA A 523 -15.29 1.50 10.38
CA ALA A 523 -15.11 0.05 10.27
C ALA A 523 -16.41 -0.71 10.55
N LEU A 524 -17.17 -0.28 11.56
CA LEU A 524 -18.47 -0.87 11.90
C LEU A 524 -19.52 -0.60 10.81
N TRP A 525 -19.53 0.60 10.22
CA TRP A 525 -20.34 0.93 9.05
C TRP A 525 -19.96 0.06 7.84
N TYR A 526 -18.67 -0.07 7.54
CA TYR A 526 -18.17 -0.84 6.40
C TYR A 526 -18.51 -2.33 6.52
N GLN A 527 -18.42 -2.91 7.72
CA GLN A 527 -18.95 -4.25 8.01
C GLN A 527 -20.42 -4.39 7.58
N THR A 528 -21.27 -3.39 7.82
CA THR A 528 -22.69 -3.46 7.39
C THR A 528 -22.86 -3.48 5.87
N ILE A 529 -21.95 -2.86 5.09
CA ILE A 529 -21.93 -2.91 3.63
C ILE A 529 -21.60 -4.33 3.17
N ILE A 530 -20.54 -4.93 3.73
CA ILE A 530 -20.10 -6.30 3.41
C ILE A 530 -21.20 -7.32 3.71
N ASP A 531 -21.76 -7.28 4.92
CA ASP A 531 -22.85 -8.18 5.34
C ASP A 531 -24.11 -8.01 4.49
N SER A 532 -24.38 -6.79 4.03
CA SER A 532 -25.52 -6.50 3.15
C SER A 532 -25.30 -7.01 1.73
N ASN A 533 -24.05 -7.09 1.25
CA ASN A 533 -23.73 -7.70 -0.03
C ASN A 533 -23.85 -9.23 0.01
N VAL A 534 -23.24 -9.87 1.02
CA VAL A 534 -23.28 -11.33 1.21
C VAL A 534 -24.73 -11.84 1.32
N ARG A 535 -25.59 -11.14 2.08
CA ARG A 535 -27.02 -11.50 2.24
C ARG A 535 -27.88 -11.29 0.98
N LYS A 536 -27.41 -10.51 -0.01
CA LYS A 536 -28.06 -10.42 -1.33
C LYS A 536 -27.70 -11.66 -2.17
N GLY A 537 -26.44 -12.11 -2.13
CA GLY A 537 -25.97 -13.31 -2.85
C GLY A 537 -26.64 -14.61 -2.43
N THR A 538 -27.01 -14.77 -1.16
CA THR A 538 -27.70 -15.97 -0.66
C THR A 538 -29.18 -16.06 -1.07
N LYS A 539 -29.76 -15.05 -1.75
CA LYS A 539 -31.16 -15.04 -2.20
C LYS A 539 -31.31 -15.48 -3.66
N SER A 540 -31.00 -16.74 -3.93
CA SER A 540 -31.46 -17.41 -5.17
C SER A 540 -32.97 -17.72 -5.08
N PRO A 541 -33.77 -17.57 -6.16
CA PRO A 541 -35.23 -17.71 -6.12
C PRO A 541 -35.69 -19.18 -6.16
N LEU A 542 -35.56 -19.89 -5.03
CA LEU A 542 -36.14 -21.23 -4.83
C LEU A 542 -37.04 -21.27 -3.58
N ALA A 543 -38.32 -20.90 -3.74
CA ALA A 543 -39.47 -21.44 -2.98
C ALA A 543 -40.80 -20.76 -3.39
N ALA A 544 -41.23 -20.90 -4.64
CA ALA A 544 -42.58 -20.54 -5.07
C ALA A 544 -43.22 -21.70 -5.86
N GLY A 545 -43.48 -22.81 -5.17
CA GLY A 545 -44.27 -23.92 -5.70
C GLY A 545 -43.60 -25.30 -5.61
N CYS A 546 -43.79 -25.99 -4.48
CA CYS A 546 -44.40 -27.32 -4.51
C CYS A 546 -45.02 -27.65 -3.15
N ARG A 547 -46.06 -28.48 -3.17
CA ARG A 547 -46.88 -28.89 -2.02
C ARG A 547 -46.82 -30.41 -1.91
N PHE A 548 -46.62 -30.92 -0.70
CA PHE A 548 -46.83 -32.31 -0.26
C PHE A 548 -46.13 -33.44 -1.07
N PHE A 549 -45.29 -34.23 -0.40
CA PHE A 549 -45.74 -35.50 0.21
C PHE A 549 -44.79 -35.85 1.38
N ALA A 550 -45.21 -36.78 2.24
CA ALA A 550 -44.47 -37.22 3.42
C ALA A 550 -44.12 -38.72 3.32
N GLU A 551 -43.24 -39.17 4.21
CA GLU A 551 -42.84 -40.57 4.46
C GLU A 551 -42.00 -41.23 3.34
N ASP A 552 -40.76 -41.65 3.66
CA ASP A 552 -40.53 -43.00 4.21
C ASP A 552 -39.15 -43.10 4.92
N ASP A 553 -38.99 -44.08 5.81
CA ASP A 553 -37.76 -44.35 6.58
C ASP A 553 -36.81 -45.31 5.84
N SER A 554 -35.49 -45.04 5.87
CA SER A 554 -34.45 -46.09 5.98
C SER A 554 -33.03 -45.51 6.09
N PRO A 555 -32.15 -46.10 6.92
CA PRO A 555 -30.75 -45.70 7.01
C PRO A 555 -29.89 -46.46 5.98
N VAL A 556 -28.88 -45.80 5.42
CA VAL A 556 -27.84 -46.45 4.61
C VAL A 556 -26.46 -46.02 5.13
N ASP A 557 -25.71 -46.99 5.66
CA ASP A 557 -24.30 -46.81 6.02
C ASP A 557 -23.46 -46.43 4.80
N GLY A 558 -22.55 -45.48 4.98
CA GLY A 558 -21.70 -44.94 3.91
C GLY A 558 -20.43 -44.32 4.46
N ALA A 559 -19.58 -45.14 5.08
CA ALA A 559 -18.29 -44.68 5.62
C ALA A 559 -17.35 -44.19 4.52
N PHE A 560 -17.10 -42.88 4.47
CA PHE A 560 -15.93 -42.33 3.79
C PHE A 560 -14.80 -42.12 4.81
N LEU A 561 -13.78 -42.96 4.68
CA LEU A 561 -12.54 -42.86 5.45
C LEU A 561 -11.73 -41.65 4.96
N PHE A 562 -11.52 -40.67 5.84
CA PHE A 562 -10.42 -39.72 5.69
C PHE A 562 -9.09 -40.43 5.98
N PRO A 563 -8.04 -40.27 5.15
CA PRO A 563 -6.68 -40.52 5.62
C PRO A 563 -6.26 -39.38 6.57
N PRO A 564 -5.69 -39.68 7.75
CA PRO A 564 -5.06 -38.68 8.60
C PRO A 564 -3.65 -38.33 8.10
N ASP A 565 -3.01 -37.38 8.79
CA ASP A 565 -1.59 -37.01 8.72
C ASP A 565 -1.13 -36.20 7.50
N ALA A 566 -1.49 -34.91 7.51
CA ALA A 566 -0.70 -33.83 6.90
C ALA A 566 -0.20 -32.90 8.01
N ALA A 567 0.81 -33.36 8.76
CA ALA A 567 1.36 -32.66 9.93
C ALA A 567 2.90 -32.70 9.97
N ALA A 568 3.53 -32.21 8.91
CA ALA A 568 4.93 -31.75 8.90
C ALA A 568 5.14 -30.95 7.61
N GLY A 569 5.22 -29.61 7.71
CA GLY A 569 5.59 -28.77 6.57
C GLY A 569 7.08 -28.90 6.29
N GLY A 570 7.45 -29.76 5.35
CA GLY A 570 8.75 -29.68 4.68
C GLY A 570 8.69 -28.59 3.62
N VAL A 571 9.76 -27.82 3.47
CA VAL A 571 9.93 -26.90 2.33
C VAL A 571 10.36 -27.78 1.16
N ASP A 572 9.41 -28.16 0.29
CA ASP A 572 9.76 -28.89 -0.92
C ASP A 572 10.61 -27.98 -1.81
N GLY A 573 11.88 -28.35 -2.00
CA GLY A 573 12.81 -27.62 -2.83
C GLY A 573 12.33 -27.52 -4.29
N PHE A 574 12.93 -26.59 -5.04
CA PHE A 574 12.60 -26.36 -6.43
C PHE A 574 12.52 -27.66 -7.26
N SER A 575 11.48 -27.79 -8.09
CA SER A 575 11.38 -28.94 -9.00
C SER A 575 12.62 -29.01 -9.91
N PRO A 576 13.07 -30.18 -10.40
CA PRO A 576 14.24 -30.25 -11.29
C PRO A 576 14.12 -29.38 -12.56
N ALA A 577 12.89 -29.12 -13.03
CA ALA A 577 12.63 -28.18 -14.12
C ALA A 577 12.79 -26.72 -13.68
N THR A 578 12.39 -26.38 -12.46
CA THR A 578 12.61 -25.07 -11.86
C THR A 578 14.10 -24.86 -11.54
N ILE A 579 14.81 -25.85 -10.99
CA ILE A 579 16.29 -25.82 -10.84
C ILE A 579 16.97 -25.59 -12.18
N ALA A 580 16.55 -26.29 -13.24
CA ALA A 580 17.07 -26.04 -14.57
C ALA A 580 16.79 -24.61 -15.07
N LEU A 581 15.62 -24.02 -14.79
CA LEU A 581 15.31 -22.62 -15.11
C LEU A 581 16.13 -21.62 -14.28
N LEU A 582 16.34 -21.89 -12.99
CA LEU A 582 17.14 -21.07 -12.08
C LEU A 582 18.63 -21.04 -12.46
N LEU A 583 19.15 -22.19 -12.91
CA LEU A 583 20.55 -22.35 -13.34
C LEU A 583 20.77 -22.03 -14.82
N SER A 584 19.72 -21.77 -15.61
CA SER A 584 19.81 -21.37 -17.02
C SER A 584 19.37 -19.94 -17.30
N SER A 585 18.89 -19.19 -16.30
CA SER A 585 18.61 -17.76 -16.46
C SER A 585 19.88 -16.90 -16.36
N ASP A 586 20.86 -17.20 -17.22
CA ASP A 586 21.82 -16.20 -17.66
C ASP A 586 21.05 -15.14 -18.46
N PHE A 587 20.65 -14.05 -17.81
CA PHE A 587 20.11 -12.86 -18.47
C PHE A 587 21.22 -12.04 -19.17
N ALA A 588 22.15 -12.73 -19.82
CA ALA A 588 23.34 -12.20 -20.46
C ALA A 588 23.78 -13.11 -21.62
N ASP A 589 23.06 -13.06 -22.74
CA ASP A 589 23.62 -13.01 -24.10
C ASP A 589 22.52 -13.04 -25.17
N ASP A 590 21.99 -11.85 -25.47
CA ASP A 590 21.47 -11.54 -26.82
C ASP A 590 21.94 -10.11 -27.22
N ALA A 591 23.21 -9.83 -26.91
CA ALA A 591 23.91 -8.66 -27.43
C ALA A 591 24.18 -8.87 -28.93
N CYS A 592 23.24 -8.42 -29.76
CA CYS A 592 23.30 -8.58 -31.21
C CYS A 592 24.62 -8.04 -31.79
N ALA A 593 25.48 -8.95 -32.25
CA ALA A 593 26.84 -8.65 -32.65
C ALA A 593 26.90 -7.81 -33.95
N ALA A 594 27.20 -6.53 -33.82
CA ALA A 594 27.42 -5.61 -34.94
C ALA A 594 28.87 -5.10 -34.98
N ALA A 595 29.82 -5.98 -35.31
CA ALA A 595 31.16 -5.55 -35.69
C ALA A 595 31.17 -5.02 -37.15
N PRO A 596 31.73 -3.85 -37.44
CA PRO A 596 31.76 -3.30 -38.79
C PRO A 596 32.84 -3.99 -39.64
N ALA A 597 32.43 -4.91 -40.52
CA ALA A 597 33.30 -5.48 -41.53
C ALA A 597 33.48 -4.51 -42.71
N ALA A 598 34.65 -3.87 -42.79
CA ALA A 598 35.03 -3.05 -43.93
C ALA A 598 35.31 -3.92 -45.17
N SER A 599 34.90 -3.46 -46.35
CA SER A 599 35.37 -4.03 -47.63
C SER A 599 35.85 -2.94 -48.59
N SER A 600 37.10 -3.12 -49.02
CA SER A 600 37.75 -2.56 -50.23
C SER A 600 37.46 -1.11 -50.65
N PHE A 601 38.47 -0.24 -50.52
CA PHE A 601 39.21 0.27 -51.70
C PHE A 601 40.60 0.80 -51.30
N LEU A 602 41.63 0.38 -52.03
CA LEU A 602 42.99 0.93 -52.03
C LEU A 602 43.03 2.20 -52.95
N PRO A 603 44.00 3.14 -52.85
CA PRO A 603 45.43 2.79 -52.68
C PRO A 603 46.41 3.75 -51.94
N SER A 604 47.50 3.12 -51.49
CA SER A 604 48.92 3.56 -51.61
C SER A 604 49.56 4.61 -50.67
N PHE A 605 50.73 4.20 -50.13
CA PHE A 605 51.88 4.97 -49.59
C PHE A 605 51.61 5.95 -48.42
N SER A 606 52.49 6.13 -47.41
CA SER A 606 53.80 5.54 -47.07
C SER A 606 54.17 5.90 -45.63
N SER A 607 55.04 5.11 -44.96
CA SER A 607 56.00 5.51 -43.88
C SER A 607 55.49 6.29 -42.65
N SER A 608 55.94 6.08 -41.41
CA SER A 608 56.92 5.14 -40.81
C SER A 608 57.05 5.48 -39.31
N ALA A 609 57.42 4.50 -38.46
CA ALA A 609 58.19 4.66 -37.21
C ALA A 609 57.60 5.53 -36.05
N ALA A 610 57.83 5.23 -34.76
CA ALA A 610 58.35 4.03 -34.11
C ALA A 610 58.08 4.10 -32.58
N SER A 611 58.15 2.93 -31.91
CA SER A 611 58.75 2.67 -30.58
C SER A 611 58.40 3.62 -29.39
N SER A 612 57.67 3.16 -28.38
CA SER A 612 58.21 2.59 -27.09
C SER A 612 58.69 3.65 -26.07
N SER A 613 58.65 3.49 -24.74
CA SER A 613 57.99 2.54 -23.82
C SER A 613 58.35 2.95 -22.38
N ASP A 614 57.37 2.92 -21.47
CA ASP A 614 57.44 2.69 -20.01
C ASP A 614 58.35 3.50 -19.05
N ARG A 615 57.86 3.56 -17.79
CA ARG A 615 58.55 3.83 -16.50
C ARG A 615 58.76 5.31 -16.10
N LEU A 616 58.70 5.73 -14.83
CA LEU A 616 57.99 5.30 -13.59
C LEU A 616 58.28 6.35 -12.47
N LEU A 617 57.36 6.50 -11.51
CA LEU A 617 57.53 6.96 -10.09
C LEU A 617 57.75 8.45 -9.70
N GLU A 618 56.98 8.80 -8.64
CA GLU A 618 57.24 9.73 -7.50
C GLU A 618 57.40 11.25 -7.76
N ALA A 619 56.48 12.10 -7.26
CA ALA A 619 56.47 12.79 -5.94
C ALA A 619 57.52 13.94 -5.84
N THR A 620 57.26 15.14 -5.29
CA THR A 620 56.41 15.51 -4.13
C THR A 620 55.87 16.98 -4.23
N MET A 621 55.34 17.51 -3.12
CA MET A 621 54.56 18.76 -2.96
C MET A 621 55.32 20.11 -3.01
N GLU A 622 54.50 21.16 -3.10
CA GLU A 622 54.59 22.48 -2.42
C GLU A 622 55.28 23.72 -3.07
N ALA A 623 54.40 24.60 -3.57
CA ALA A 623 54.19 25.99 -3.13
C ALA A 623 55.27 27.08 -3.27
N THR A 624 54.95 28.10 -4.08
CA THR A 624 54.94 29.58 -3.81
C THR A 624 54.83 30.29 -5.18
N GLY A 625 54.25 31.48 -5.36
CA GLY A 625 53.68 32.50 -4.47
C GLY A 625 53.80 33.88 -5.16
N ILE A 626 53.19 34.94 -4.59
CA ILE A 626 53.21 36.36 -5.04
C ILE A 626 52.23 36.64 -6.22
N ALA A 627 51.08 37.32 -6.08
CA ALA A 627 50.72 38.64 -5.51
C ALA A 627 51.10 39.84 -6.45
N SER A 628 50.40 40.99 -6.51
CA SER A 628 49.46 41.61 -5.56
C SER A 628 48.53 42.68 -6.20
N SER A 629 47.47 43.08 -5.45
CA SER A 629 46.80 44.42 -5.40
C SER A 629 46.13 45.01 -6.66
N SER A 630 44.97 45.69 -6.63
CA SER A 630 43.93 46.01 -5.60
C SER A 630 42.71 46.65 -6.33
N SER A 631 41.65 47.30 -5.78
CA SER A 631 41.29 47.78 -4.43
C SER A 631 39.77 48.08 -4.30
N THR A 632 39.18 47.78 -3.15
CA THR A 632 38.04 48.48 -2.46
C THR A 632 36.77 48.92 -3.21
N SER A 633 35.61 48.41 -2.77
CA SER A 633 34.54 49.26 -2.18
C SER A 633 33.53 48.44 -1.37
N SER A 634 33.12 48.94 -0.21
CA SER A 634 32.17 48.32 0.72
C SER A 634 30.76 48.93 0.63
N SER A 635 29.71 48.11 0.73
CA SER A 635 28.37 48.60 1.10
C SER A 635 27.56 47.52 1.82
N SER A 636 27.31 47.72 3.11
CA SER A 636 26.40 46.94 3.94
C SER A 636 25.02 47.61 3.99
N PHE A 637 23.93 46.86 3.82
CA PHE A 637 22.61 47.27 4.27
C PHE A 637 21.79 46.07 4.79
N SER A 638 21.12 46.29 5.91
CA SER A 638 20.16 45.40 6.56
C SER A 638 18.71 45.73 6.11
N VAL A 639 17.69 45.15 6.77
CA VAL A 639 16.22 45.32 6.58
C VAL A 639 15.63 44.33 5.56
N SER A 640 14.54 43.58 5.81
CA SER A 640 13.80 43.28 7.06
C SER A 640 12.84 42.10 6.87
N SER A 641 12.50 41.40 7.94
CA SER A 641 11.31 40.55 8.04
C SER A 641 10.01 41.38 7.94
N SER A 642 9.02 40.93 7.16
CA SER A 642 7.68 41.52 7.15
C SER A 642 6.58 40.44 7.13
N SER A 643 5.90 40.28 8.27
CA SER A 643 4.69 39.49 8.44
C SER A 643 3.44 40.37 8.31
N VAL A 644 2.58 40.11 7.31
CA VAL A 644 1.14 40.43 7.23
C VAL A 644 0.58 39.51 6.13
N GLY A 645 -0.61 38.89 6.22
CA GLY A 645 -1.61 38.85 7.28
C GLY A 645 -2.86 38.11 6.77
N LYS A 646 -3.73 37.66 7.69
CA LYS A 646 -4.99 36.99 7.33
C LYS A 646 -6.03 37.99 6.84
N SER A 647 -6.77 37.62 5.79
CA SER A 647 -8.17 38.00 5.54
C SER A 647 -8.84 36.91 4.72
#